data_AF-M7XGS1-F1
#
_entry.id   AF-M7XGS1-F1
#
_cell.length_a   1.000
_cell.length_b   1.000
_cell.length_c   1.000
_cell.angle_alpha   90.00
_cell.angle_beta   90.00
_cell.angle_gamma   90.00
#
_symmetry.space_group_name_H-M   'P 1'
#
loop_
_entity.id
_entity.type
_entity.pdbx_description
1 polymer ?
#
loop_
_entity_poly.entity_id
_entity_poly.type
_entity_poly.pdbx_seq_one_letter_code
_entity_poly.pdbx_strand_id
1 'polypeptide(L)'
;MDSMAVGNPGEKLYAPEGIQSVVFFTDQESGEITALTPYDGTKSEVTVNVETVTEGVLTLAPMYSSLTAPQKKELLLKIKEDQSYMSMRLTVGEILSKREPIFSERPEFISKLLEFNSFILSEFYPDFRPEGGRLNLGQEDFASFVKGENGLTVFNQVSSYVHLEFRPRAGGNSQSQLLDPKPIYQLADSKISPVLMDDCYDVEINQSDPLVFQKNRDALAEKLAQAFIGIILSDFSGTGISGCINELSGVLSLELGMALSNLGSMTPLEILSSTTKTAADLLILAVKEEKCATLFFNKTAIAKMLASTSNLYVNLYKAAKFTYEVSEASAFAFAIVPSTRIDLKESLQLYKGKLVEACVRVVKDVELNAEYAAGENLLVKVKLDALSQYGDWKKSGFEISWSLPPSNGELGELFTSTNSDGLASVNWTLPNESNALVTLSAELKDKEGNHISGSPLTFQVKVKSEPEFGVFTDPRDGNVYKTVKIGSQTWFMENLRYEGGIPEVISQQAWNAIWNSGNPTGQPAWSYYYNDSNNDKVYGKLYNWYAVDTGGLCPTGWHIPTESDWKVLQDFLGGVMVAGGKMKSVSGWDAPNVNATNESGFTGLPGGRRSIGGDGFAYFGTIGSWWTSTSHPGYNDWEAWSISLRTANATAGTSRTPKVVGNSCRCLKD
;
A
#
# COMPACT_ATOMS: atom_id res chain seq x y z
N MET A 1 19.32 -40.42 40.81
CA MET A 1 19.65 -39.94 42.18
C MET A 1 18.48 -40.25 43.08
N ASP A 2 18.72 -40.52 44.36
CA ASP A 2 17.68 -40.86 45.33
C ASP A 2 16.51 -39.87 45.33
N SER A 3 15.32 -40.44 45.53
CA SER A 3 14.18 -39.80 46.17
C SER A 3 14.52 -38.71 47.18
N MET A 4 13.95 -37.51 47.09
CA MET A 4 13.92 -36.64 48.28
C MET A 4 12.62 -35.85 48.40
N ALA A 5 12.07 -35.92 49.60
CA ALA A 5 10.73 -35.58 50.01
C ALA A 5 10.38 -34.10 49.81
N VAL A 6 9.17 -33.86 49.29
CA VAL A 6 8.40 -32.63 49.56
C VAL A 6 8.14 -32.55 51.08
N GLY A 7 9.13 -32.09 51.86
CA GLY A 7 9.03 -32.12 53.32
C GLY A 7 10.04 -31.27 54.10
N ASN A 8 11.12 -30.78 53.49
CA ASN A 8 12.12 -29.95 54.18
C ASN A 8 12.20 -28.55 53.56
N PRO A 9 11.83 -27.47 54.27
CA PRO A 9 11.86 -26.09 53.77
C PRO A 9 13.26 -25.50 53.46
N GLY A 10 14.30 -26.33 53.37
CA GLY A 10 15.69 -25.89 53.21
C GLY A 10 16.56 -26.76 52.29
N GLU A 11 16.00 -27.70 51.55
CA GLU A 11 16.76 -28.51 50.57
C GLU A 11 16.88 -27.81 49.22
N LYS A 12 18.10 -27.78 48.68
CA LYS A 12 18.47 -27.11 47.42
C LYS A 12 18.63 -28.13 46.30
N LEU A 13 17.98 -27.91 45.17
CA LEU A 13 17.99 -28.79 44.00
C LEU A 13 18.88 -28.20 42.90
N TYR A 14 19.75 -29.02 42.30
CA TYR A 14 20.73 -28.53 41.32
C TYR A 14 20.40 -28.94 39.88
N ALA A 15 20.41 -27.98 38.94
CA ALA A 15 20.21 -28.19 37.50
C ALA A 15 21.44 -27.75 36.66
N PRO A 16 21.69 -28.34 35.47
CA PRO A 16 22.86 -28.02 34.64
C PRO A 16 22.81 -26.59 34.08
N GLU A 17 23.89 -25.82 34.30
CA GLU A 17 24.00 -24.44 33.78
C GLU A 17 24.01 -24.39 32.24
N GLY A 18 23.38 -23.34 31.68
CA GLY A 18 23.45 -23.00 30.25
C GLY A 18 22.33 -23.52 29.36
N ILE A 19 21.35 -24.26 29.91
CA ILE A 19 20.19 -24.76 29.15
C ILE A 19 18.90 -24.20 29.75
N GLN A 20 18.14 -23.45 28.95
CA GLN A 20 16.79 -23.06 29.32
C GLN A 20 15.84 -24.25 29.13
N SER A 21 15.12 -24.63 30.18
CA SER A 21 14.23 -25.80 30.15
C SER A 21 13.08 -25.69 31.14
N VAL A 22 12.17 -26.65 31.10
CA VAL A 22 11.18 -26.88 32.17
C VAL A 22 11.66 -28.08 32.98
N VAL A 23 11.71 -27.94 34.30
CA VAL A 23 12.11 -29.02 35.22
C VAL A 23 10.84 -29.64 35.79
N PHE A 24 10.69 -30.95 35.61
CA PHE A 24 9.56 -31.73 36.13
C PHE A 24 9.95 -32.45 37.41
N PHE A 25 9.05 -32.41 38.40
CA PHE A 25 9.20 -33.12 39.67
C PHE A 25 8.16 -34.23 39.75
N THR A 26 8.60 -35.42 40.13
CA THR A 26 7.74 -36.60 40.24
C THR A 26 7.67 -37.11 41.67
N ASP A 27 6.49 -37.56 42.09
CA ASP A 27 6.34 -38.33 43.32
C ASP A 27 7.09 -39.67 43.22
N GLN A 28 7.73 -40.09 44.31
CA GLN A 28 8.59 -41.26 44.32
C GLN A 28 7.81 -42.58 44.30
N GLU A 29 6.63 -42.63 44.93
CA GLU A 29 5.83 -43.84 45.05
C GLU A 29 4.91 -44.03 43.84
N SER A 30 4.25 -42.95 43.39
CA SER A 30 3.32 -42.99 42.25
C SER A 30 3.99 -42.72 40.91
N GLY A 31 5.15 -42.05 40.89
CA GLY A 31 5.82 -41.58 39.68
C GLY A 31 5.12 -40.41 39.00
N GLU A 32 4.06 -39.86 39.60
CA GLU A 32 3.26 -38.79 38.99
C GLU A 32 3.94 -37.43 39.09
N ILE A 33 3.75 -36.56 38.09
CA ILE A 33 4.34 -35.22 38.08
C ILE A 33 3.59 -34.36 39.09
N THR A 34 4.28 -33.94 40.15
CA THR A 34 3.73 -33.16 41.27
C THR A 34 4.03 -31.67 41.16
N ALA A 35 5.05 -31.29 40.39
CA ALA A 35 5.38 -29.90 40.10
C ALA A 35 6.13 -29.76 38.76
N LEU A 36 6.04 -28.58 38.15
CA LEU A 36 6.91 -28.18 37.05
C LEU A 36 7.35 -26.74 37.24
N THR A 37 8.61 -26.43 37.00
CA THR A 37 9.16 -25.08 37.20
C THR A 37 10.01 -24.66 36.01
N PRO A 38 9.94 -23.39 35.58
CA PRO A 38 10.80 -22.87 34.53
C PRO A 38 12.24 -22.75 35.06
N TYR A 39 13.21 -23.09 34.21
CA TYR A 39 14.64 -23.02 34.51
C TYR A 39 15.33 -22.18 33.43
N ASP A 40 15.94 -21.07 33.83
CA ASP A 40 16.53 -20.10 32.92
C ASP A 40 18.01 -20.36 32.58
N GLY A 41 18.58 -21.46 33.11
CA GLY A 41 19.97 -21.85 32.88
C GLY A 41 21.01 -20.98 33.59
N THR A 42 20.61 -19.94 34.34
CA THR A 42 21.52 -18.96 34.97
C THR A 42 21.85 -19.26 36.43
N LYS A 43 21.05 -20.10 37.07
CA LYS A 43 21.22 -20.49 38.47
C LYS A 43 21.44 -21.97 38.53
N SER A 44 22.30 -22.44 39.41
CA SER A 44 22.40 -23.87 39.66
C SER A 44 21.22 -24.38 40.49
N GLU A 45 20.50 -23.51 41.23
CA GLU A 45 19.46 -23.89 42.21
C GLU A 45 18.02 -23.71 41.66
N VAL A 46 17.16 -24.73 41.84
CA VAL A 46 15.74 -24.71 41.46
C VAL A 46 14.86 -24.70 42.71
N THR A 47 13.99 -23.69 42.83
CA THR A 47 13.02 -23.58 43.93
C THR A 47 11.67 -24.15 43.50
N VAL A 48 11.09 -25.03 44.33
CA VAL A 48 9.73 -25.57 44.11
C VAL A 48 8.78 -25.01 45.17
N ASN A 49 7.99 -24.03 44.78
CA ASN A 49 6.95 -23.43 45.59
C ASN A 49 5.75 -23.04 44.72
N VAL A 50 4.65 -22.63 45.35
CA VAL A 50 3.41 -22.27 44.63
C VAL A 50 3.66 -21.29 43.49
N GLU A 51 4.49 -20.27 43.69
CA GLU A 51 4.78 -19.25 42.68
C GLU A 51 5.55 -19.82 41.48
N THR A 52 6.68 -20.48 41.72
CA THR A 52 7.50 -21.08 40.66
C THR A 52 6.76 -22.16 39.86
N VAL A 53 5.82 -22.86 40.50
CA VAL A 53 5.00 -23.87 39.84
C VAL A 53 3.88 -23.23 39.03
N THR A 54 3.23 -22.16 39.53
CA THR A 54 2.27 -21.38 38.75
C THR A 54 2.93 -20.74 37.51
N GLU A 55 4.14 -20.20 37.64
CA GLU A 55 4.92 -19.69 36.51
C GLU A 55 5.30 -20.80 35.51
N GLY A 56 5.63 -21.99 36.01
CA GLY A 56 5.85 -23.17 35.17
C GLY A 56 4.61 -23.51 34.37
N VAL A 57 3.44 -23.58 35.02
CA VAL A 57 2.15 -23.86 34.37
C VAL A 57 1.80 -22.79 33.34
N LEU A 58 2.11 -21.51 33.59
CA LEU A 58 1.93 -20.43 32.61
C LEU A 58 2.69 -20.69 31.30
N THR A 59 3.88 -21.31 31.37
CA THR A 59 4.66 -21.63 30.16
C THR A 59 3.97 -22.63 29.23
N LEU A 60 2.96 -23.35 29.75
CA LEU A 60 2.17 -24.31 28.99
C LEU A 60 1.03 -23.65 28.21
N ALA A 61 0.72 -22.38 28.46
CA ALA A 61 -0.31 -21.67 27.70
C ALA A 61 0.06 -21.61 26.20
N PRO A 62 -0.87 -21.94 25.27
CA PRO A 62 -0.58 -22.04 23.83
C PRO A 62 0.16 -20.84 23.24
N MET A 63 -0.19 -19.61 23.65
CA MET A 63 0.41 -18.38 23.14
C MET A 63 1.72 -17.99 23.84
N TYR A 64 2.16 -18.72 24.86
CA TYR A 64 3.36 -18.39 25.64
C TYR A 64 4.64 -18.53 24.80
N SER A 65 4.75 -19.59 23.99
CA SER A 65 5.93 -19.85 23.16
C SER A 65 6.14 -18.77 22.10
N SER A 66 5.03 -18.22 21.58
CA SER A 66 4.99 -17.15 20.58
C SER A 66 5.45 -15.79 21.09
N LEU A 67 5.62 -15.62 22.41
CA LEU A 67 6.17 -14.40 22.99
C LEU A 67 7.71 -14.34 22.82
N THR A 68 8.21 -13.17 22.43
CA THR A 68 9.65 -12.88 22.45
C THR A 68 10.20 -12.91 23.89
N ALA A 69 11.51 -13.07 24.06
CA ALA A 69 12.11 -13.07 25.40
C ALA A 69 11.79 -11.80 26.23
N PRO A 70 11.77 -10.57 25.65
CA PRO A 70 11.26 -9.39 26.35
C PRO A 70 9.78 -9.48 26.74
N GLN A 71 8.90 -9.93 25.83
CA GLN A 71 7.47 -10.08 26.11
C GLN A 71 7.19 -11.15 27.17
N LYS A 72 7.96 -12.24 27.23
CA LYS A 72 7.85 -13.24 28.31
C LYS A 72 8.15 -12.65 29.69
N LYS A 73 9.15 -11.76 29.78
CA LYS A 73 9.46 -11.03 31.01
C LYS A 73 8.34 -10.06 31.39
N GLU A 74 7.79 -9.36 30.41
CA GLU A 74 6.66 -8.45 30.60
C GLU A 74 5.38 -9.19 31.03
N LEU A 75 5.07 -10.32 30.40
CA LEU A 75 3.96 -11.21 30.75
C LEU A 75 4.02 -11.59 32.23
N LEU A 76 5.19 -12.05 32.71
CA LEU A 76 5.37 -12.46 34.10
C LEU A 76 5.15 -11.31 35.10
N LEU A 77 5.41 -10.06 34.71
CA LEU A 77 5.13 -8.90 35.55
C LEU A 77 3.63 -8.60 35.60
N LYS A 78 2.97 -8.59 34.43
CA LYS A 78 1.57 -8.19 34.30
C LYS A 78 0.60 -9.25 34.80
N ILE A 79 0.84 -10.51 34.49
CA ILE A 79 -0.07 -11.60 34.82
C ILE A 79 -0.18 -11.82 36.33
N LYS A 80 0.85 -11.49 37.11
CA LYS A 80 0.84 -11.61 38.58
C LYS A 80 -0.22 -10.75 39.25
N GLU A 81 -0.69 -9.70 38.58
CA GLU A 81 -1.76 -8.82 39.06
C GLU A 81 -3.16 -9.27 38.57
N ASP A 82 -3.22 -10.25 37.67
CA ASP A 82 -4.46 -10.72 37.06
C ASP A 82 -5.19 -11.78 37.92
N GLN A 83 -6.52 -11.79 37.81
CA GLN A 83 -7.37 -12.74 38.53
C GLN A 83 -7.11 -14.20 38.12
N SER A 84 -6.76 -14.45 36.85
CA SER A 84 -6.43 -15.80 36.36
C SER A 84 -5.20 -16.36 37.07
N TYR A 85 -4.19 -15.54 37.34
CA TYR A 85 -2.98 -15.94 38.05
C TYR A 85 -3.23 -16.20 39.52
N MET A 86 -3.97 -15.31 40.19
CA MET A 86 -4.34 -15.51 41.59
C MET A 86 -5.19 -16.78 41.75
N SER A 87 -6.09 -17.04 40.80
CA SER A 87 -6.89 -18.27 40.78
C SER A 87 -6.04 -19.51 40.53
N MET A 88 -5.13 -19.49 39.56
CA MET A 88 -4.23 -20.61 39.29
C MET A 88 -3.30 -20.88 40.48
N ARG A 89 -2.80 -19.83 41.14
CA ARG A 89 -1.96 -19.93 42.34
C ARG A 89 -2.67 -20.65 43.48
N LEU A 90 -3.97 -20.40 43.69
CA LEU A 90 -4.78 -21.11 44.68
C LEU A 90 -4.91 -22.60 44.30
N THR A 91 -5.22 -22.90 43.04
CA THR A 91 -5.31 -24.29 42.54
C THR A 91 -3.99 -25.04 42.70
N VAL A 92 -2.88 -24.42 42.29
CA VAL A 92 -1.53 -24.98 42.46
C VAL A 92 -1.19 -25.16 43.95
N GLY A 93 -1.56 -24.20 44.80
CA GLY A 93 -1.35 -24.30 46.25
C GLY A 93 -2.08 -25.50 46.87
N GLU A 94 -3.33 -25.74 46.46
CA GLU A 94 -4.07 -26.93 46.89
C GLU A 94 -3.41 -28.22 46.41
N ILE A 95 -3.06 -28.30 45.13
CA ILE A 95 -2.40 -29.47 44.53
C ILE A 95 -1.11 -29.80 45.29
N LEU A 96 -0.25 -28.80 45.51
CA LEU A 96 1.01 -28.98 46.23
C LEU A 96 0.78 -29.38 47.70
N SER A 97 -0.23 -28.80 48.38
CA SER A 97 -0.54 -29.12 49.78
C SER A 97 -1.06 -30.55 49.98
N LYS A 98 -1.80 -31.07 48.99
CA LYS A 98 -2.37 -32.41 48.98
C LYS A 98 -1.44 -33.44 48.34
N ARG A 99 -0.28 -33.00 47.81
CA ARG A 99 0.66 -33.80 47.00
C ARG A 99 -0.01 -34.51 45.83
N GLU A 100 -0.97 -33.84 45.21
CA GLU A 100 -1.63 -34.35 44.03
C GLU A 100 -0.77 -34.11 42.79
N PRO A 101 -0.94 -34.89 41.72
CA PRO A 101 -0.35 -34.58 40.42
C PRO A 101 -0.78 -33.19 39.94
N ILE A 102 0.19 -32.40 39.45
CA ILE A 102 -0.04 -31.07 38.84
C ILE A 102 -0.90 -31.15 37.58
N PHE A 103 -1.04 -32.36 37.04
CA PHE A 103 -1.84 -32.72 35.87
C PHE A 103 -3.11 -33.50 36.24
N SER A 104 -3.64 -33.30 37.45
CA SER A 104 -4.89 -33.91 37.86
C SER A 104 -5.99 -33.62 36.82
N GLU A 105 -6.86 -34.59 36.52
CA GLU A 105 -8.00 -34.44 35.59
C GLU A 105 -9.07 -33.43 36.11
N ARG A 106 -8.71 -32.57 37.07
CA ARG A 106 -9.56 -31.53 37.63
C ARG A 106 -9.94 -30.55 36.52
N PRO A 107 -11.24 -30.42 36.17
CA PRO A 107 -11.70 -29.47 35.16
C PRO A 107 -11.27 -28.02 35.44
N GLU A 108 -11.09 -27.69 36.72
CA GLU A 108 -10.60 -26.39 37.19
C GLU A 108 -9.20 -26.07 36.63
N PHE A 109 -8.26 -27.02 36.61
CA PHE A 109 -6.89 -26.76 36.14
C PHE A 109 -6.84 -26.39 34.64
N ILE A 110 -7.59 -27.13 33.80
CA ILE A 110 -7.68 -26.87 32.36
C ILE A 110 -8.37 -25.53 32.11
N SER A 111 -9.46 -25.22 32.83
CA SER A 111 -10.13 -23.93 32.75
C SER A 111 -9.19 -22.76 33.07
N LYS A 112 -8.31 -22.92 34.07
CA LYS A 112 -7.34 -21.87 34.44
C LYS A 112 -6.22 -21.70 33.42
N LEU A 113 -5.83 -22.74 32.70
CA LEU A 113 -4.87 -22.59 31.60
C LEU A 113 -5.46 -21.82 30.40
N LEU A 114 -6.75 -22.02 30.11
CA LEU A 114 -7.46 -21.26 29.08
C LEU A 114 -7.58 -19.77 29.45
N GLU A 115 -7.76 -19.46 30.73
CA GLU A 115 -7.73 -18.09 31.24
C GLU A 115 -6.33 -17.45 31.02
N PHE A 116 -5.23 -18.17 31.27
CA PHE A 116 -3.87 -17.70 30.95
C PHE A 116 -3.68 -17.42 29.47
N ASN A 117 -4.13 -18.32 28.60
CA ASN A 117 -4.03 -18.11 27.17
C ASN A 117 -4.84 -16.89 26.71
N SER A 118 -6.04 -16.71 27.28
CA SER A 118 -6.90 -15.55 27.01
C SER A 118 -6.26 -14.24 27.49
N PHE A 119 -5.59 -14.26 28.64
CA PHE A 119 -4.84 -13.10 29.15
C PHE A 119 -3.69 -12.73 28.21
N ILE A 120 -2.90 -13.72 27.76
CA ILE A 120 -1.80 -13.48 26.81
C ILE A 120 -2.34 -12.86 25.52
N LEU A 121 -3.47 -13.37 25.01
CA LEU A 121 -4.14 -12.82 23.84
C LEU A 121 -4.61 -11.39 24.08
N SER A 122 -5.32 -11.09 25.16
CA SER A 122 -5.82 -9.73 25.41
C SER A 122 -4.71 -8.71 25.63
N GLU A 123 -3.62 -9.10 26.31
CA GLU A 123 -2.58 -8.17 26.75
C GLU A 123 -1.56 -7.88 25.65
N PHE A 124 -1.18 -8.91 24.89
CA PHE A 124 -0.14 -8.78 23.88
C PHE A 124 -0.73 -8.71 22.47
N TYR A 125 -2.01 -9.07 22.29
CA TYR A 125 -2.70 -9.21 20.99
C TYR A 125 -4.18 -8.75 21.04
N PRO A 126 -4.48 -7.51 21.48
CA PRO A 126 -5.84 -7.05 21.81
C PRO A 126 -6.84 -7.07 20.64
N ASP A 127 -6.35 -7.18 19.40
CA ASP A 127 -7.18 -7.31 18.19
C ASP A 127 -7.72 -8.74 17.99
N PHE A 128 -7.23 -9.72 18.76
CA PHE A 128 -7.68 -11.09 18.74
C PHE A 128 -8.78 -11.31 19.80
N ARG A 129 -10.05 -11.43 19.37
CA ARG A 129 -11.15 -11.80 20.25
C ARG A 129 -11.44 -13.31 20.19
N PRO A 130 -11.69 -13.98 21.34
CA PRO A 130 -11.95 -15.43 21.41
C PRO A 130 -13.17 -15.90 20.61
N GLU A 131 -14.14 -15.03 20.40
CA GLU A 131 -15.37 -15.32 19.67
C GLU A 131 -15.11 -15.19 18.16
N GLY A 132 -14.91 -16.33 17.49
CA GLY A 132 -14.54 -16.38 16.08
C GLY A 132 -15.44 -15.55 15.16
N GLY A 133 -14.85 -14.54 14.50
CA GLY A 133 -15.52 -13.82 13.42
C GLY A 133 -14.93 -12.45 13.08
N ARG A 134 -14.16 -12.42 11.98
CA ARG A 134 -13.64 -11.27 11.21
C ARG A 134 -12.91 -10.17 11.99
N LEU A 135 -11.61 -10.05 11.70
CA LEU A 135 -10.86 -8.79 11.80
C LEU A 135 -11.64 -7.68 11.09
N ASN A 136 -12.23 -6.77 11.85
CA ASN A 136 -12.83 -5.54 11.34
C ASN A 136 -11.71 -4.49 11.27
N LEU A 137 -10.99 -4.49 10.14
CA LEU A 137 -9.99 -3.48 9.84
C LEU A 137 -10.74 -2.17 9.55
N GLY A 138 -10.76 -1.27 10.54
CA GLY A 138 -11.26 0.07 10.33
C GLY A 138 -10.34 0.80 9.35
N GLN A 139 -10.86 1.14 8.17
CA GLN A 139 -10.32 2.07 7.13
C GLN A 139 -8.85 1.93 6.66
N GLU A 140 -8.01 1.15 7.31
CA GLU A 140 -6.71 0.76 6.78
C GLU A 140 -6.92 -0.43 5.84
N ASP A 141 -6.55 -0.24 4.58
CA ASP A 141 -6.38 -1.32 3.62
C ASP A 141 -5.51 -2.41 4.25
N PHE A 142 -5.98 -3.66 4.17
CA PHE A 142 -5.32 -4.85 4.67
C PHE A 142 -3.85 -4.98 4.20
N ALA A 143 -3.48 -4.39 3.06
CA ALA A 143 -2.10 -4.29 2.61
C ALA A 143 -1.22 -3.41 3.53
N SER A 144 -1.77 -2.38 4.15
CA SER A 144 -1.10 -1.55 5.17
C SER A 144 -0.96 -2.30 6.49
N PHE A 145 -1.98 -3.08 6.87
CA PHE A 145 -1.95 -3.95 8.05
C PHE A 145 -0.87 -5.03 7.94
N VAL A 146 -0.79 -5.74 6.80
CA VAL A 146 0.23 -6.78 6.54
C VAL A 146 1.65 -6.19 6.50
N LYS A 147 1.82 -4.94 6.05
CA LYS A 147 3.12 -4.25 6.03
C LYS A 147 3.52 -3.63 7.37
N GLY A 148 2.57 -3.46 8.29
CA GLY A 148 2.84 -3.00 9.65
C GLY A 148 3.42 -4.10 10.53
N GLU A 149 4.16 -3.71 11.58
CA GLU A 149 4.72 -4.65 12.56
C GLU A 149 3.65 -5.60 13.14
N ASN A 150 2.38 -5.20 13.18
CA ASN A 150 1.28 -5.99 13.74
C ASN A 150 0.80 -7.12 12.81
N GLY A 151 0.78 -6.95 11.48
CA GLY A 151 0.23 -7.94 10.54
C GLY A 151 1.15 -9.14 10.29
N LEU A 152 2.47 -8.92 10.26
CA LEU A 152 3.45 -10.02 10.23
C LEU A 152 3.39 -10.87 11.51
N THR A 153 3.05 -10.26 12.65
CA THR A 153 3.13 -10.90 13.95
C THR A 153 2.00 -11.94 14.12
N VAL A 154 0.80 -11.69 13.60
CA VAL A 154 -0.32 -12.66 13.61
C VAL A 154 0.00 -13.95 12.82
N PHE A 155 0.69 -13.85 11.68
CA PHE A 155 1.11 -15.04 10.91
C PHE A 155 2.33 -15.75 11.50
N ASN A 156 3.17 -15.02 12.24
CA ASN A 156 4.33 -15.57 12.97
C ASN A 156 3.98 -16.35 14.23
N GLN A 157 2.72 -16.29 14.65
CA GLN A 157 2.27 -16.75 15.96
C GLN A 157 1.59 -18.11 15.97
N VAL A 158 1.34 -18.72 14.81
CA VAL A 158 0.82 -20.08 14.72
C VAL A 158 1.95 -21.02 14.33
N SER A 159 2.53 -21.70 15.32
CA SER A 159 3.59 -22.72 15.16
C SER A 159 3.06 -24.03 14.55
N SER A 160 2.30 -23.94 13.46
CA SER A 160 1.67 -25.05 12.72
C SER A 160 2.13 -25.08 11.27
N TYR A 161 2.15 -26.27 10.66
CA TYR A 161 2.10 -26.34 9.20
C TYR A 161 0.85 -25.63 8.67
N VAL A 162 0.96 -24.99 7.50
CA VAL A 162 -0.18 -24.32 6.87
C VAL A 162 -0.22 -24.69 5.39
N HIS A 163 -1.41 -25.01 4.87
CA HIS A 163 -1.60 -25.20 3.44
C HIS A 163 -2.02 -23.89 2.82
N LEU A 164 -1.24 -23.43 1.86
CA LEU A 164 -1.57 -22.32 0.98
C LEU A 164 -2.15 -22.89 -0.30
N GLU A 165 -3.37 -22.50 -0.65
CA GLU A 165 -3.95 -22.78 -1.96
C GLU A 165 -3.99 -21.50 -2.78
N PHE A 166 -3.28 -21.50 -3.90
CA PHE A 166 -3.24 -20.44 -4.89
C PHE A 166 -4.24 -20.76 -6.00
N ARG A 167 -5.39 -20.09 -5.99
CA ARG A 167 -6.42 -20.25 -7.02
C ARG A 167 -6.26 -19.16 -8.09
N PRO A 168 -5.92 -19.50 -9.35
CA PRO A 168 -5.78 -18.52 -10.42
C PRO A 168 -7.14 -17.87 -10.72
N ARG A 169 -7.17 -16.54 -10.81
CA ARG A 169 -8.42 -15.81 -11.08
C ARG A 169 -8.88 -15.96 -12.53
N ALA A 170 -7.98 -16.15 -13.49
CA ALA A 170 -8.34 -16.43 -14.88
C ALA A 170 -8.88 -17.86 -15.10
N GLY A 171 -8.92 -18.69 -14.05
CA GLY A 171 -9.28 -20.10 -14.14
C GLY A 171 -8.08 -20.97 -14.51
N GLY A 172 -8.06 -22.21 -14.02
CA GLY A 172 -6.92 -23.13 -14.17
C GLY A 172 -6.76 -24.02 -12.95
N ASN A 173 -5.69 -24.81 -12.92
CA ASN A 173 -5.41 -25.67 -11.78
C ASN A 173 -4.85 -24.83 -10.62
N SER A 174 -5.48 -24.95 -9.44
CA SER A 174 -4.92 -24.39 -8.21
C SER A 174 -3.52 -24.96 -7.96
N GLN A 175 -2.58 -24.11 -7.59
CA GLN A 175 -1.32 -24.58 -7.01
C GLN A 175 -1.46 -24.59 -5.50
N SER A 176 -0.72 -25.45 -4.82
CA SER A 176 -0.71 -25.41 -3.37
C SER A 176 0.66 -25.70 -2.81
N GLN A 177 0.92 -25.12 -1.65
CA GLN A 177 2.18 -25.30 -0.96
C GLN A 177 1.92 -25.48 0.52
N LEU A 178 2.56 -26.50 1.09
CA LEU A 178 2.64 -26.68 2.52
C LEU A 178 3.81 -25.85 3.06
N LEU A 179 3.55 -25.00 4.05
CA LEU A 179 4.58 -24.26 4.77
C LEU A 179 4.91 -24.95 6.09
N ASP A 180 6.20 -25.05 6.39
CA ASP A 180 6.70 -25.55 7.67
C ASP A 180 6.41 -24.53 8.80
N PRO A 181 6.21 -24.98 10.05
CA PRO A 181 6.06 -24.08 11.21
C PRO A 181 7.35 -23.29 11.46
N LYS A 182 7.41 -22.02 11.03
CA LYS A 182 8.53 -21.09 11.27
C LYS A 182 8.05 -19.65 11.46
N PRO A 183 8.77 -18.83 12.26
CA PRO A 183 8.61 -17.38 12.24
C PRO A 183 8.99 -16.80 10.85
N ILE A 184 8.17 -15.93 10.27
CA ILE A 184 8.34 -15.33 8.92
C ILE A 184 9.67 -14.59 8.76
N TYR A 185 10.24 -14.01 9.82
CA TYR A 185 11.55 -13.36 9.69
C TYR A 185 12.69 -14.34 9.34
N GLN A 186 12.48 -15.66 9.51
CA GLN A 186 13.37 -16.72 9.01
C GLN A 186 12.89 -17.34 7.68
N LEU A 187 11.70 -16.98 7.19
CA LEU A 187 11.21 -17.38 5.87
C LEU A 187 11.82 -16.55 4.74
N ALA A 188 12.39 -15.37 5.04
CA ALA A 188 13.14 -14.56 4.06
C ALA A 188 14.32 -15.32 3.43
N ASP A 189 14.87 -16.34 4.11
CA ASP A 189 15.97 -17.18 3.61
C ASP A 189 15.50 -18.53 3.02
N SER A 190 14.23 -18.91 3.18
CA SER A 190 13.71 -20.16 2.62
C SER A 190 12.95 -19.86 1.33
N LYS A 191 13.42 -20.40 0.19
CA LYS A 191 12.75 -20.27 -1.11
C LYS A 191 11.34 -20.87 -1.06
N ILE A 192 10.34 -20.03 -0.85
CA ILE A 192 8.93 -20.36 -1.06
C ILE A 192 8.70 -20.20 -2.57
N SER A 193 8.77 -21.29 -3.34
CA SER A 193 8.57 -21.24 -4.79
C SER A 193 7.62 -22.33 -5.26
N PRO A 194 6.30 -22.11 -5.20
CA PRO A 194 5.47 -22.51 -6.32
C PRO A 194 5.91 -21.64 -7.52
N VAL A 195 6.15 -22.24 -8.69
CA VAL A 195 6.27 -21.45 -9.92
C VAL A 195 4.85 -20.98 -10.25
N LEU A 196 4.43 -19.88 -9.61
CA LEU A 196 3.18 -19.21 -9.92
C LEU A 196 3.31 -18.62 -11.32
N MET A 197 2.34 -18.93 -12.19
CA MET A 197 2.29 -18.39 -13.54
C MET A 197 1.91 -16.91 -13.49
N ASP A 198 1.96 -16.24 -14.63
CA ASP A 198 1.94 -14.79 -14.76
C ASP A 198 0.54 -14.13 -14.49
N ASP A 199 -0.24 -14.66 -13.53
CA ASP A 199 -1.63 -14.30 -13.23
C ASP A 199 -1.85 -13.85 -11.76
N CYS A 200 -2.98 -13.21 -11.48
CA CYS A 200 -3.42 -12.96 -10.11
C CYS A 200 -3.99 -14.23 -9.48
N TYR A 201 -3.56 -14.53 -8.25
CA TYR A 201 -4.09 -15.64 -7.47
C TYR A 201 -4.84 -15.14 -6.23
N ASP A 202 -5.96 -15.78 -5.94
CA ASP A 202 -6.54 -15.77 -4.61
C ASP A 202 -5.79 -16.81 -3.76
N VAL A 203 -5.11 -16.35 -2.71
CA VAL A 203 -4.42 -17.23 -1.77
C VAL A 203 -5.34 -17.54 -0.59
N GLU A 204 -5.73 -18.80 -0.46
CA GLU A 204 -6.50 -19.30 0.69
C GLU A 204 -5.55 -20.01 1.66
N ILE A 205 -5.63 -19.67 2.94
CA ILE A 205 -5.02 -20.48 4.00
C ILE A 205 -6.03 -21.55 4.42
N ASN A 206 -5.56 -22.78 4.44
CA ASN A 206 -6.33 -23.91 4.93
C ASN A 206 -5.55 -24.72 5.97
N GLN A 207 -5.74 -24.41 7.25
CA GLN A 207 -5.24 -25.25 8.34
C GLN A 207 -6.06 -26.52 8.57
N SER A 208 -7.22 -26.65 7.91
CA SER A 208 -8.05 -27.86 7.94
C SER A 208 -7.66 -28.89 6.85
N ASP A 209 -6.60 -28.64 6.09
CA ASP A 209 -6.13 -29.57 5.05
C ASP A 209 -5.60 -30.89 5.67
N PRO A 210 -5.99 -32.07 5.14
CA PRO A 210 -5.55 -33.37 5.67
C PRO A 210 -4.02 -33.59 5.66
N LEU A 211 -3.29 -32.94 4.76
CA LEU A 211 -1.82 -33.03 4.68
C LEU A 211 -1.15 -32.17 5.77
N VAL A 212 -1.69 -30.98 6.05
CA VAL A 212 -1.28 -30.12 7.18
C VAL A 212 -1.44 -30.87 8.49
N PHE A 213 -2.59 -31.51 8.60
CA PHE A 213 -2.92 -32.36 9.73
C PHE A 213 -1.91 -33.49 9.95
N GLN A 214 -1.59 -34.24 8.88
CA GLN A 214 -0.59 -35.30 8.92
C GLN A 214 0.81 -34.79 9.33
N LYS A 215 1.22 -33.64 8.80
CA LYS A 215 2.57 -33.08 9.03
C LYS A 215 2.76 -32.51 10.43
N ASN A 216 1.75 -31.82 10.96
CA ASN A 216 1.75 -31.41 12.37
C ASN A 216 1.83 -32.62 13.32
N ARG A 217 1.12 -33.71 12.99
CA ARG A 217 1.17 -34.98 13.74
C ARG A 217 2.56 -35.61 13.71
N ASP A 218 3.20 -35.69 12.56
CA ASP A 218 4.53 -36.31 12.41
C ASP A 218 5.63 -35.49 13.13
N ALA A 219 5.57 -34.14 13.06
CA ALA A 219 6.52 -33.27 13.77
C ALA A 219 6.37 -33.31 15.30
N LEU A 220 5.14 -33.50 15.80
CA LEU A 220 4.88 -33.74 17.21
C LEU A 220 5.52 -35.07 17.67
N ALA A 221 5.36 -36.13 16.89
CA ALA A 221 5.96 -37.43 17.19
C ALA A 221 7.50 -37.35 17.24
N GLU A 222 8.11 -36.60 16.32
CA GLU A 222 9.56 -36.35 16.31
C GLU A 222 10.03 -35.58 17.54
N LYS A 223 9.38 -34.46 17.90
CA LYS A 223 9.74 -33.67 19.09
C LYS A 223 9.61 -34.49 20.38
N LEU A 224 8.55 -35.29 20.49
CA LEU A 224 8.35 -36.19 21.64
C LEU A 224 9.43 -37.28 21.70
N ALA A 225 9.81 -37.86 20.56
CA ALA A 225 10.88 -38.84 20.48
C ALA A 225 12.26 -38.23 20.83
N GLN A 226 12.55 -37.00 20.37
CA GLN A 226 13.79 -36.29 20.72
C GLN A 226 13.86 -35.96 22.21
N ALA A 227 12.77 -35.44 22.80
CA ALA A 227 12.68 -35.21 24.24
C ALA A 227 12.90 -36.52 25.02
N PHE A 228 12.37 -37.62 24.52
CA PHE A 228 12.52 -38.96 25.09
C PHE A 228 13.94 -39.52 25.00
N ILE A 229 14.62 -39.35 23.86
CA ILE A 229 16.03 -39.71 23.68
C ILE A 229 16.91 -38.89 24.63
N GLY A 230 16.61 -37.60 24.82
CA GLY A 230 17.29 -36.76 25.81
C GLY A 230 17.14 -37.27 27.24
N ILE A 231 15.96 -37.78 27.61
CA ILE A 231 15.69 -38.37 28.94
C ILE A 231 16.45 -39.70 29.12
N ILE A 232 16.46 -40.59 28.12
CA ILE A 232 17.19 -41.86 28.20
C ILE A 232 18.71 -41.66 28.25
N LEU A 233 19.24 -40.67 27.53
CA LEU A 233 20.68 -40.49 27.32
C LEU A 233 21.33 -39.48 28.29
N SER A 234 20.55 -38.65 28.99
CA SER A 234 21.07 -37.67 29.98
C SER A 234 21.65 -38.33 31.24
N ASP A 235 21.23 -39.55 31.58
CA ASP A 235 21.80 -40.36 32.67
C ASP A 235 23.23 -40.86 32.38
N PHE A 236 23.78 -40.62 31.18
CA PHE A 236 25.10 -41.11 30.74
C PHE A 236 26.14 -40.02 30.46
N SER A 237 25.86 -38.75 30.78
CA SER A 237 26.79 -37.61 30.56
C SER A 237 28.12 -37.72 31.33
N GLY A 238 28.30 -38.74 32.18
CA GLY A 238 29.51 -38.96 32.96
C GLY A 238 30.48 -40.07 32.50
N THR A 239 30.14 -40.94 31.53
CA THR A 239 31.01 -42.11 31.24
C THR A 239 31.10 -42.43 29.76
N GLY A 240 32.20 -42.05 29.08
CA GLY A 240 32.78 -42.74 27.90
C GLY A 240 31.91 -43.20 26.71
N ILE A 241 30.65 -42.77 26.58
CA ILE A 241 29.63 -43.36 25.69
C ILE A 241 29.18 -42.41 24.55
N SER A 242 29.82 -41.24 24.43
CA SER A 242 29.46 -40.21 23.42
C SER A 242 29.44 -40.70 21.96
N GLY A 243 30.26 -41.69 21.61
CA GLY A 243 30.28 -42.29 20.28
C GLY A 243 29.06 -43.16 19.96
N CYS A 244 28.60 -43.96 20.92
CA CYS A 244 27.43 -44.85 20.81
C CYS A 244 26.11 -44.03 20.75
N ILE A 245 26.08 -42.89 21.43
CA ILE A 245 24.94 -41.96 21.50
C ILE A 245 24.57 -41.38 20.13
N ASN A 246 25.55 -40.89 19.37
CA ASN A 246 25.31 -40.27 18.06
C ASN A 246 24.91 -41.29 16.99
N GLU A 247 25.45 -42.51 17.07
CA GLU A 247 25.13 -43.59 16.14
C GLU A 247 23.72 -44.15 16.39
N LEU A 248 23.32 -44.30 17.66
CA LEU A 248 21.96 -44.70 18.03
C LEU A 248 20.93 -43.61 17.72
N SER A 249 21.20 -42.34 17.99
CA SER A 249 20.25 -41.26 17.70
C SER A 249 19.96 -41.14 16.21
N GLY A 250 20.98 -41.28 15.36
CA GLY A 250 20.82 -41.26 13.90
C GLY A 250 19.98 -42.42 13.36
N VAL A 251 20.21 -43.64 13.86
CA VAL A 251 19.45 -44.84 13.46
C VAL A 251 18.00 -44.77 13.97
N LEU A 252 17.78 -44.30 15.20
CA LEU A 252 16.45 -44.10 15.78
C LEU A 252 15.64 -43.08 14.98
N SER A 253 16.21 -41.90 14.67
CA SER A 253 15.51 -40.88 13.88
C SER A 253 15.14 -41.38 12.48
N LEU A 254 16.01 -42.20 11.85
CA LEU A 254 15.76 -42.76 10.52
C LEU A 254 14.68 -43.85 10.55
N GLU A 255 14.77 -44.82 11.46
CA GLU A 255 13.77 -45.90 11.64
C GLU A 255 12.41 -45.35 12.07
N LEU A 256 12.40 -44.33 12.92
CA LEU A 256 11.16 -43.67 13.33
C LEU A 256 10.51 -42.90 12.18
N GLY A 257 11.31 -42.18 11.39
CA GLY A 257 10.84 -41.54 10.16
C GLY A 257 10.24 -42.56 9.18
N MET A 258 10.88 -43.73 9.01
CA MET A 258 10.38 -44.81 8.14
C MET A 258 9.10 -45.47 8.68
N ALA A 259 9.03 -45.76 9.98
CA ALA A 259 7.85 -46.34 10.62
C ALA A 259 6.63 -45.40 10.56
N LEU A 260 6.85 -44.09 10.72
CA LEU A 260 5.81 -43.06 10.62
C LEU A 260 5.36 -42.81 9.18
N SER A 261 6.27 -42.90 8.20
CA SER A 261 5.96 -42.72 6.78
C SER A 261 5.10 -43.84 6.17
N ASN A 262 5.10 -45.04 6.77
CA ASN A 262 4.46 -46.24 6.20
C ASN A 262 3.05 -46.54 6.76
N LEU A 263 2.52 -45.75 7.69
CA LEU A 263 1.27 -46.09 8.40
C LEU A 263 0.27 -44.93 8.35
N GLY A 264 -0.59 -44.96 7.33
CA GLY A 264 -1.56 -43.90 7.02
C GLY A 264 -2.74 -43.74 7.99
N SER A 265 -2.79 -44.43 9.13
CA SER A 265 -3.98 -44.40 10.01
C SER A 265 -3.73 -44.83 11.46
N MET A 266 -2.53 -44.61 12.01
CA MET A 266 -2.29 -44.87 13.44
C MET A 266 -2.76 -43.68 14.28
N THR A 267 -3.42 -43.98 15.38
CA THR A 267 -3.73 -43.02 16.44
C THR A 267 -2.43 -42.53 17.12
N PRO A 268 -2.43 -41.33 17.73
CA PRO A 268 -1.28 -40.84 18.49
C PRO A 268 -0.78 -41.83 19.55
N LEU A 269 -1.69 -42.61 20.14
CA LEU A 269 -1.38 -43.67 21.10
C LEU A 269 -0.63 -44.85 20.46
N GLU A 270 -1.05 -45.29 19.28
CA GLU A 270 -0.39 -46.34 18.51
C GLU A 270 0.99 -45.88 18.01
N ILE A 271 1.10 -44.62 17.60
CA ILE A 271 2.37 -43.99 17.21
C ILE A 271 3.34 -43.99 18.39
N LEU A 272 2.92 -43.51 19.57
CA LEU A 272 3.76 -43.45 20.77
C LEU A 272 4.16 -44.86 21.24
N SER A 273 3.23 -45.80 21.23
CA SER A 273 3.47 -47.20 21.59
C SER A 273 4.45 -47.88 20.62
N SER A 274 4.29 -47.66 19.32
CA SER A 274 5.20 -48.20 18.29
C SER A 274 6.60 -47.58 18.36
N THR A 275 6.67 -46.26 18.53
CA THR A 275 7.92 -45.49 18.71
C THR A 275 8.70 -45.98 19.91
N THR A 276 7.99 -46.10 21.04
CA THR A 276 8.50 -46.62 22.30
C THR A 276 9.04 -48.04 22.15
N LYS A 277 8.26 -48.92 21.51
CA LYS A 277 8.64 -50.30 21.28
C LYS A 277 9.87 -50.39 20.36
N THR A 278 9.90 -49.62 19.28
CA THR A 278 11.02 -49.57 18.33
C THR A 278 12.30 -49.08 19.01
N ALA A 279 12.21 -48.05 19.86
CA ALA A 279 13.34 -47.56 20.64
C ALA A 279 13.86 -48.62 21.62
N ALA A 280 12.95 -49.32 22.30
CA ALA A 280 13.31 -50.43 23.19
C ALA A 280 13.97 -51.59 22.43
N ASP A 281 13.42 -51.98 21.28
CA ASP A 281 13.95 -53.06 20.44
C ASP A 281 15.35 -52.71 19.89
N LEU A 282 15.57 -51.47 19.46
CA LEU A 282 16.89 -50.97 19.01
C LEU A 282 17.92 -50.93 20.14
N LEU A 283 17.52 -50.54 21.35
CA LEU A 283 18.38 -50.62 22.54
C LEU A 283 18.74 -52.07 22.88
N ILE A 284 17.78 -52.99 22.79
CA ILE A 284 18.02 -54.43 22.98
C ILE A 284 18.96 -54.97 21.91
N LEU A 285 18.79 -54.56 20.65
CA LEU A 285 19.65 -54.97 19.53
C LEU A 285 21.07 -54.46 19.70
N ALA A 286 21.25 -53.19 20.09
CA ALA A 286 22.55 -52.57 20.36
C ALA A 286 23.30 -53.26 21.52
N VAL A 287 22.58 -53.74 22.53
CA VAL A 287 23.12 -54.56 23.62
C VAL A 287 23.51 -55.97 23.14
N LYS A 288 22.77 -56.54 22.18
CA LYS A 288 23.00 -57.91 21.66
C LYS A 288 24.10 -58.00 20.60
N GLU A 289 24.27 -56.99 19.75
CA GLU A 289 25.19 -57.01 18.60
C GLU A 289 26.61 -56.48 18.94
N GLU A 290 26.93 -56.26 20.21
CA GLU A 290 28.24 -55.79 20.70
C GLU A 290 28.70 -54.42 20.13
N LYS A 291 27.84 -53.70 19.40
CA LYS A 291 28.14 -52.37 18.83
C LYS A 291 28.49 -51.31 19.89
N CYS A 292 28.08 -51.51 21.14
CA CYS A 292 28.47 -50.68 22.27
C CYS A 292 29.17 -51.51 23.38
N ALA A 293 30.43 -51.87 23.12
CA ALA A 293 31.25 -52.78 23.95
C ALA A 293 31.46 -52.35 25.43
N THR A 294 31.17 -51.11 25.80
CA THR A 294 31.35 -50.59 27.18
C THR A 294 30.17 -50.83 28.12
N LEU A 295 29.00 -51.27 27.62
CA LEU A 295 27.78 -51.49 28.41
C LEU A 295 27.73 -52.82 29.20
N PHE A 296 28.71 -53.72 29.00
CA PHE A 296 28.67 -55.10 29.52
C PHE A 296 28.87 -55.24 31.04
N PHE A 297 29.27 -54.18 31.77
CA PHE A 297 29.62 -54.31 33.19
C PHE A 297 28.46 -54.17 34.18
N ASN A 298 27.22 -53.89 33.76
CA ASN A 298 26.15 -53.65 34.74
C ASN A 298 24.77 -54.17 34.31
N LYS A 299 24.63 -55.52 34.26
CA LYS A 299 23.35 -56.22 33.99
C LYS A 299 22.24 -55.80 34.97
N THR A 300 22.58 -55.42 36.19
CA THR A 300 21.64 -54.91 37.21
C THR A 300 21.18 -53.49 36.91
N ALA A 301 22.03 -52.63 36.34
CA ALA A 301 21.63 -51.32 35.83
C ALA A 301 20.71 -51.45 34.61
N ILE A 302 20.92 -52.43 33.73
CA ILE A 302 20.05 -52.69 32.58
C ILE A 302 18.69 -53.27 33.00
N ALA A 303 18.65 -54.14 34.01
CA ALA A 303 17.39 -54.66 34.56
C ALA A 303 16.60 -53.59 35.35
N LYS A 304 17.29 -52.74 36.12
CA LYS A 304 16.69 -51.56 36.77
C LYS A 304 16.26 -50.51 35.75
N MET A 305 17.01 -50.33 34.66
CA MET A 305 16.65 -49.51 33.51
C MET A 305 15.32 -50.02 32.96
N LEU A 306 15.23 -51.26 32.47
CA LEU A 306 14.00 -51.85 31.92
C LEU A 306 12.78 -51.80 32.88
N ALA A 307 12.99 -51.99 34.19
CA ALA A 307 11.93 -51.90 35.19
C ALA A 307 11.52 -50.44 35.55
N SER A 308 12.44 -49.48 35.46
CA SER A 308 12.14 -48.05 35.58
C SER A 308 11.51 -47.49 34.29
N THR A 309 11.87 -48.04 33.13
CA THR A 309 11.33 -47.61 31.83
C THR A 309 9.87 -48.02 31.67
N SER A 310 9.40 -49.12 32.27
CA SER A 310 7.99 -49.53 32.24
C SER A 310 7.06 -48.59 33.02
N ASN A 311 7.51 -48.02 34.15
CA ASN A 311 6.79 -46.94 34.83
C ASN A 311 6.95 -45.59 34.10
N LEU A 312 8.11 -45.34 33.49
CA LEU A 312 8.33 -44.21 32.60
C LEU A 312 7.36 -44.24 31.41
N TYR A 313 7.03 -45.40 30.83
CA TYR A 313 6.06 -45.53 29.74
C TYR A 313 4.61 -45.21 30.15
N VAL A 314 4.21 -45.57 31.37
CA VAL A 314 2.89 -45.21 31.93
C VAL A 314 2.82 -43.71 32.25
N ASN A 315 3.90 -43.13 32.73
CA ASN A 315 3.99 -41.70 33.00
C ASN A 315 4.19 -40.88 31.72
N LEU A 316 4.80 -41.44 30.67
CA LEU A 316 4.81 -40.89 29.31
C LEU A 316 3.43 -40.96 28.68
N TYR A 317 2.65 -42.02 28.92
CA TYR A 317 1.25 -42.07 28.51
C TYR A 317 0.44 -40.95 29.18
N LYS A 318 0.61 -40.74 30.50
CA LYS A 318 -0.06 -39.67 31.24
C LYS A 318 0.42 -38.27 30.85
N ALA A 319 1.72 -38.07 30.66
CA ALA A 319 2.31 -36.80 30.25
C ALA A 319 2.01 -36.49 28.78
N ALA A 320 1.98 -37.48 27.89
CA ALA A 320 1.54 -37.31 26.50
C ALA A 320 0.03 -37.07 26.43
N LYS A 321 -0.79 -37.75 27.24
CA LYS A 321 -2.24 -37.46 27.41
C LYS A 321 -2.45 -36.02 27.91
N PHE A 322 -1.67 -35.60 28.91
CA PHE A 322 -1.73 -34.25 29.45
C PHE A 322 -1.18 -33.18 28.47
N THR A 323 -0.09 -33.47 27.76
CA THR A 323 0.50 -32.59 26.72
C THR A 323 -0.44 -32.46 25.51
N TYR A 324 -1.17 -33.55 25.19
CA TYR A 324 -2.30 -33.62 24.26
C TYR A 324 -3.51 -32.81 24.76
N GLU A 325 -3.71 -32.70 26.07
CA GLU A 325 -4.79 -31.94 26.68
C GLU A 325 -4.44 -30.44 26.90
N VAL A 326 -3.17 -30.04 27.02
CA VAL A 326 -2.80 -28.75 27.65
C VAL A 326 -1.63 -27.93 27.00
N SER A 327 -0.91 -28.35 25.95
CA SER A 327 0.20 -27.53 25.35
C SER A 327 0.11 -27.34 23.82
N GLU A 328 1.11 -26.79 23.11
CA GLU A 328 1.16 -26.45 21.65
C GLU A 328 0.54 -27.46 20.66
N ALA A 329 0.27 -28.70 21.09
CA ALA A 329 -0.54 -29.67 20.36
C ALA A 329 -2.07 -29.47 20.51
N SER A 330 -2.55 -28.53 21.31
CA SER A 330 -3.94 -28.42 21.76
C SER A 330 -4.88 -28.08 20.60
N ALA A 331 -4.54 -27.11 19.75
CA ALA A 331 -5.32 -26.83 18.52
C ALA A 331 -5.39 -28.05 17.56
N PHE A 332 -4.37 -28.93 17.58
CA PHE A 332 -4.28 -30.11 16.72
C PHE A 332 -4.93 -31.37 17.32
N ALA A 333 -4.91 -31.50 18.65
CA ALA A 333 -5.50 -32.62 19.39
C ALA A 333 -7.04 -32.61 19.33
N PHE A 334 -7.67 -31.42 19.34
CA PHE A 334 -9.12 -31.28 19.33
C PHE A 334 -9.80 -31.74 18.03
N ALA A 335 -9.07 -31.87 16.92
CA ALA A 335 -9.63 -32.27 15.63
C ALA A 335 -9.79 -33.81 15.45
N ILE A 336 -9.23 -34.65 16.34
CA ILE A 336 -8.94 -36.06 16.00
C ILE A 336 -9.68 -37.11 16.84
N VAL A 337 -10.44 -36.75 17.88
CA VAL A 337 -11.05 -37.77 18.76
C VAL A 337 -12.58 -37.77 18.71
N PRO A 338 -13.18 -38.76 18.01
CA PRO A 338 -14.64 -38.93 17.95
C PRO A 338 -15.32 -39.31 19.27
N SER A 339 -14.58 -39.84 20.24
CA SER A 339 -15.13 -40.49 21.44
C SER A 339 -15.34 -39.58 22.65
N THR A 340 -14.88 -38.32 22.63
CA THR A 340 -15.00 -37.42 23.80
C THR A 340 -15.98 -36.27 23.66
N ARG A 341 -16.62 -36.05 22.49
CA ARG A 341 -17.61 -34.97 22.18
C ARG A 341 -17.86 -33.97 23.33
N ILE A 342 -16.84 -33.18 23.67
CA ILE A 342 -17.08 -31.87 24.26
C ILE A 342 -17.55 -31.06 23.07
N ASP A 343 -18.82 -30.70 23.06
CA ASP A 343 -19.39 -29.79 22.06
C ASP A 343 -18.80 -28.40 22.30
N LEU A 344 -17.54 -28.23 21.86
CA LEU A 344 -16.95 -26.94 21.63
C LEU A 344 -17.73 -26.36 20.44
N LYS A 345 -18.83 -25.66 20.75
CA LYS A 345 -19.52 -24.80 19.78
C LYS A 345 -18.57 -23.87 19.04
N GLU A 346 -17.37 -23.65 19.57
CA GLU A 346 -16.33 -22.81 19.00
C GLU A 346 -15.00 -23.59 18.89
N SER A 347 -14.63 -23.92 17.66
CA SER A 347 -13.37 -24.55 17.30
C SER A 347 -12.22 -23.58 17.60
N LEU A 348 -11.27 -23.97 18.44
CA LEU A 348 -10.14 -23.10 18.81
C LEU A 348 -9.19 -22.91 17.61
N GLN A 349 -9.25 -21.71 17.04
CA GLN A 349 -8.44 -21.15 15.96
C GLN A 349 -8.27 -22.04 14.71
N LEU A 350 -9.38 -22.21 13.98
CA LEU A 350 -9.31 -22.47 12.55
C LEU A 350 -9.04 -21.15 11.81
N TYR A 351 -7.83 -20.92 11.32
CA TYR A 351 -7.66 -19.88 10.32
C TYR A 351 -8.17 -20.40 8.98
N LYS A 352 -9.35 -19.91 8.57
CA LYS A 352 -9.88 -20.03 7.22
C LYS A 352 -10.14 -18.64 6.68
N GLY A 353 -9.20 -18.14 5.91
CA GLY A 353 -9.21 -16.75 5.43
C GLY A 353 -8.44 -16.60 4.13
N LYS A 354 -8.79 -15.55 3.37
CA LYS A 354 -8.02 -15.13 2.21
C LYS A 354 -6.85 -14.25 2.69
N LEU A 355 -5.65 -14.59 2.24
CA LEU A 355 -4.38 -14.06 2.74
C LEU A 355 -4.07 -12.64 2.26
N VAL A 356 -4.13 -12.42 0.94
CA VAL A 356 -4.06 -11.20 0.11
C VAL A 356 -4.03 -11.71 -1.35
N GLU A 357 -4.34 -10.86 -2.32
CA GLU A 357 -4.10 -11.10 -3.74
C GLU A 357 -2.60 -11.26 -4.05
N ALA A 358 -2.18 -12.44 -4.48
CA ALA A 358 -0.83 -12.66 -5.01
C ALA A 358 -0.86 -12.33 -6.49
N CYS A 359 -0.53 -11.09 -6.84
CA CYS A 359 -0.62 -10.63 -8.22
C CYS A 359 0.58 -9.79 -8.67
N VAL A 360 0.91 -9.96 -9.95
CA VAL A 360 1.72 -9.02 -10.73
C VAL A 360 0.77 -8.19 -11.58
N ARG A 361 0.80 -6.88 -11.39
CA ARG A 361 -0.01 -5.95 -12.17
C ARG A 361 0.86 -4.99 -12.96
N VAL A 362 0.36 -4.52 -14.09
CA VAL A 362 1.00 -3.44 -14.82
C VAL A 362 0.54 -2.10 -14.25
N VAL A 363 1.49 -1.21 -13.99
CA VAL A 363 1.26 0.17 -13.52
C VAL A 363 2.06 1.17 -14.36
N LYS A 364 1.65 2.43 -14.29
CA LYS A 364 2.43 3.54 -14.86
C LYS A 364 3.66 3.78 -14.00
N ASP A 365 4.83 3.91 -14.63
CA ASP A 365 6.11 4.23 -13.97
C ASP A 365 6.60 5.63 -14.38
N VAL A 366 5.66 6.51 -14.71
CA VAL A 366 5.94 7.89 -15.09
C VAL A 366 4.73 8.77 -14.76
N GLU A 367 5.02 9.94 -14.20
CA GLU A 367 4.06 11.05 -14.12
C GLU A 367 4.27 11.95 -15.34
N LEU A 368 3.25 12.06 -16.20
CA LEU A 368 3.28 12.97 -17.34
C LEU A 368 2.65 14.31 -16.94
N ASN A 369 3.25 15.41 -17.37
CA ASN A 369 2.67 16.75 -17.27
C ASN A 369 1.33 16.82 -18.03
N ALA A 370 0.49 17.77 -17.64
CA ALA A 370 -0.81 17.99 -18.28
C ALA A 370 -0.68 18.50 -19.73
N GLU A 371 0.36 19.29 -20.03
CA GLU A 371 0.56 19.93 -21.33
C GLU A 371 2.03 19.83 -21.79
N TYR A 372 2.24 19.64 -23.09
CA TYR A 372 3.55 19.52 -23.75
C TYR A 372 3.59 20.25 -25.08
N ALA A 373 4.76 20.58 -25.61
CA ALA A 373 4.89 21.25 -26.90
C ALA A 373 4.56 20.31 -28.08
N ALA A 374 4.14 20.90 -29.20
CA ALA A 374 3.94 20.17 -30.44
C ALA A 374 5.27 19.52 -30.91
N GLY A 375 5.21 18.25 -31.33
CA GLY A 375 6.39 17.50 -31.77
C GLY A 375 7.34 17.04 -30.65
N GLU A 376 7.02 17.29 -29.38
CA GLU A 376 7.85 16.87 -28.25
C GLU A 376 7.88 15.34 -28.13
N ASN A 377 9.03 14.78 -27.73
CA ASN A 377 9.22 13.34 -27.58
C ASN A 377 9.18 12.95 -26.10
N LEU A 378 8.21 12.09 -25.74
CA LEU A 378 7.97 11.64 -24.39
C LEU A 378 8.43 10.19 -24.21
N LEU A 379 9.22 9.93 -23.16
CA LEU A 379 9.54 8.56 -22.75
C LEU A 379 8.46 8.03 -21.80
N VAL A 380 7.53 7.25 -22.33
CA VAL A 380 6.44 6.64 -21.56
C VAL A 380 6.92 5.33 -20.97
N LYS A 381 6.75 5.15 -19.65
CA LYS A 381 7.22 3.97 -18.91
C LYS A 381 6.08 3.23 -18.22
N VAL A 382 6.16 1.91 -18.26
CA VAL A 382 5.28 0.99 -17.53
C VAL A 382 6.14 0.02 -16.74
N LYS A 383 5.56 -0.48 -15.64
CA LYS A 383 6.22 -1.42 -14.73
C LYS A 383 5.29 -2.56 -14.34
N LEU A 384 5.83 -3.77 -14.31
CA LEU A 384 5.21 -4.90 -13.62
C LEU A 384 5.51 -4.83 -12.13
N ASP A 385 4.50 -4.43 -11.36
CA ASP A 385 4.55 -4.31 -9.91
C ASP A 385 4.00 -5.57 -9.25
N ALA A 386 4.84 -6.23 -8.44
CA ALA A 386 4.46 -7.45 -7.72
C ALA A 386 3.94 -7.05 -6.34
N LEU A 387 2.66 -7.30 -6.08
CA LEU A 387 1.99 -6.88 -4.85
C LEU A 387 2.28 -7.79 -3.65
N SER A 388 2.93 -8.94 -3.87
CA SER A 388 3.20 -9.92 -2.81
C SER A 388 4.61 -10.47 -2.83
N GLN A 389 5.10 -10.84 -1.64
CA GLN A 389 6.38 -11.51 -1.40
C GLN A 389 6.35 -13.03 -1.67
N TYR A 390 5.21 -13.57 -2.09
CA TYR A 390 4.96 -15.02 -2.16
C TYR A 390 5.43 -15.70 -3.45
N GLY A 391 5.98 -14.95 -4.40
CA GLY A 391 6.41 -15.49 -5.70
C GLY A 391 7.72 -14.89 -6.17
N ASP A 392 8.57 -15.74 -6.77
CA ASP A 392 9.69 -15.33 -7.61
C ASP A 392 9.15 -14.99 -9.01
N TRP A 393 8.38 -13.90 -9.07
CA TRP A 393 7.68 -13.49 -10.29
C TRP A 393 8.71 -13.17 -11.36
N LYS A 394 8.69 -13.93 -12.46
CA LYS A 394 9.46 -13.53 -13.63
C LYS A 394 8.85 -12.24 -14.16
N LYS A 395 9.58 -11.13 -14.12
CA LYS A 395 9.10 -9.83 -14.62
C LYS A 395 9.61 -9.52 -16.02
N SER A 396 10.56 -10.29 -16.52
CA SER A 396 11.21 -10.08 -17.82
C SER A 396 10.56 -10.86 -18.96
N GLY A 397 10.50 -10.24 -20.13
CA GLY A 397 10.12 -10.89 -21.38
C GLY A 397 8.63 -10.84 -21.70
N PHE A 398 7.85 -10.00 -21.01
CA PHE A 398 6.47 -9.72 -21.41
C PHE A 398 6.47 -8.73 -22.56
N GLU A 399 5.77 -9.08 -23.63
CA GLU A 399 5.60 -8.20 -24.77
C GLU A 399 4.48 -7.19 -24.49
N ILE A 400 4.76 -5.93 -24.80
CA ILE A 400 3.83 -4.82 -24.64
C ILE A 400 3.46 -4.34 -26.03
N SER A 401 2.18 -4.41 -26.35
CA SER A 401 1.60 -3.85 -27.57
C SER A 401 1.20 -2.40 -27.32
N TRP A 402 1.83 -1.47 -28.04
CA TRP A 402 1.51 -0.06 -27.95
C TRP A 402 0.53 0.32 -29.07
N SER A 403 -0.60 0.91 -28.68
CA SER A 403 -1.64 1.33 -29.61
C SER A 403 -1.81 2.84 -29.58
N LEU A 404 -1.63 3.45 -30.75
CA LEU A 404 -1.77 4.88 -30.97
C LEU A 404 -2.91 5.15 -31.97
N PRO A 405 -3.98 5.86 -31.58
CA PRO A 405 -5.01 6.29 -32.51
C PRO A 405 -4.44 7.15 -33.64
N PRO A 406 -5.09 7.19 -34.82
CA PRO A 406 -4.70 8.10 -35.89
C PRO A 406 -4.62 9.54 -35.38
N SER A 407 -3.71 10.35 -35.93
CA SER A 407 -3.44 11.75 -35.55
C SER A 407 -2.88 12.00 -34.14
N ASN A 408 -2.64 10.98 -33.31
CA ASN A 408 -2.07 11.14 -31.97
C ASN A 408 -0.53 11.16 -31.93
N GLY A 409 0.14 11.39 -33.07
CA GLY A 409 1.59 11.45 -33.19
C GLY A 409 2.22 10.17 -33.76
N GLU A 410 3.44 9.87 -33.34
CA GLU A 410 4.25 8.73 -33.82
C GLU A 410 4.92 7.98 -32.66
N LEU A 411 5.03 6.66 -32.77
CA LEU A 411 5.75 5.81 -31.82
C LEU A 411 7.08 5.36 -32.40
N GLY A 412 8.13 5.33 -31.57
CA GLY A 412 9.44 4.80 -31.96
C GLY A 412 9.43 3.29 -32.21
N GLU A 413 8.68 2.53 -31.41
CA GLU A 413 8.50 1.08 -31.55
C GLU A 413 7.05 0.72 -31.20
N LEU A 414 6.46 -0.24 -31.92
CA LEU A 414 5.08 -0.70 -31.68
C LEU A 414 5.02 -1.80 -30.60
N PHE A 415 6.15 -2.47 -30.35
CA PHE A 415 6.27 -3.54 -29.37
C PHE A 415 7.54 -3.37 -28.57
N THR A 416 7.46 -3.56 -27.26
CA THR A 416 8.63 -3.55 -26.37
C THR A 416 8.52 -4.70 -25.37
N SER A 417 9.64 -5.24 -24.90
CA SER A 417 9.63 -6.29 -23.87
C SER A 417 10.06 -5.76 -22.50
N THR A 418 9.45 -6.25 -21.42
CA THR A 418 9.90 -5.93 -20.06
C THR A 418 11.29 -6.50 -19.74
N ASN A 419 12.11 -5.73 -19.02
CA ASN A 419 13.43 -6.15 -18.55
C ASN A 419 13.36 -6.96 -17.23
N SER A 420 14.52 -7.27 -16.62
CA SER A 420 14.59 -8.00 -15.33
C SER A 420 13.82 -7.34 -14.18
N ASP A 421 13.70 -6.02 -14.20
CA ASP A 421 13.00 -5.25 -13.18
C ASP A 421 11.50 -5.09 -13.48
N GLY A 422 11.03 -5.66 -14.59
CA GLY A 422 9.65 -5.52 -15.06
C GLY A 422 9.36 -4.20 -15.76
N LEU A 423 10.39 -3.46 -16.15
CA LEU A 423 10.25 -2.16 -16.80
C LEU A 423 10.24 -2.29 -18.31
N ALA A 424 9.39 -1.51 -18.96
CA ALA A 424 9.37 -1.30 -20.39
C ALA A 424 8.98 0.14 -20.70
N SER A 425 9.41 0.63 -21.86
CA SER A 425 9.19 2.02 -22.23
C SER A 425 9.13 2.22 -23.73
N VAL A 426 8.34 3.18 -24.17
CA VAL A 426 8.27 3.60 -25.57
C VAL A 426 8.51 5.10 -25.69
N ASN A 427 9.14 5.51 -26.79
CA ASN A 427 9.21 6.92 -27.17
C ASN A 427 7.94 7.29 -27.95
N TRP A 428 7.21 8.28 -27.45
CA TRP A 428 6.01 8.83 -28.07
C TRP A 428 6.26 10.26 -28.51
N THR A 429 6.35 10.47 -29.81
CA THR A 429 6.46 11.81 -30.41
C THR A 429 5.06 12.37 -30.61
N LEU A 430 4.76 13.49 -29.95
CA LEU A 430 3.46 14.15 -30.03
C LEU A 430 3.20 14.73 -31.43
N PRO A 431 1.93 14.85 -31.86
CA PRO A 431 1.64 15.42 -33.17
C PRO A 431 2.01 16.90 -33.22
N ASN A 432 2.20 17.39 -34.45
CA ASN A 432 2.42 18.81 -34.70
C ASN A 432 1.14 19.65 -34.58
N GLU A 433 -0.03 19.01 -34.49
CA GLU A 433 -1.31 19.69 -34.33
C GLU A 433 -1.49 20.22 -32.91
N SER A 434 -1.63 21.54 -32.80
CA SER A 434 -1.83 22.26 -31.54
C SER A 434 -3.23 22.06 -30.96
N ASN A 435 -3.34 22.11 -29.63
CA ASN A 435 -4.60 21.97 -28.87
C ASN A 435 -5.30 20.60 -29.04
N ALA A 436 -4.57 19.59 -29.53
CA ALA A 436 -5.04 18.21 -29.57
C ALA A 436 -4.94 17.56 -28.18
N LEU A 437 -6.01 16.89 -27.76
CA LEU A 437 -5.96 15.95 -26.63
C LEU A 437 -5.62 14.58 -27.20
N VAL A 438 -4.40 14.10 -26.93
CA VAL A 438 -3.89 12.87 -27.53
C VAL A 438 -3.74 11.77 -26.50
N THR A 439 -3.93 10.54 -26.96
CA THR A 439 -3.96 9.35 -26.12
C THR A 439 -3.05 8.25 -26.67
N LEU A 440 -2.45 7.49 -25.77
CA LEU A 440 -1.63 6.31 -26.03
C LEU A 440 -2.08 5.19 -25.10
N SER A 441 -2.19 3.96 -25.61
CA SER A 441 -2.52 2.78 -24.82
C SER A 441 -1.40 1.75 -24.83
N ALA A 442 -1.11 1.15 -23.68
CA ALA A 442 -0.17 0.06 -23.51
C ALA A 442 -0.93 -1.20 -23.08
N GLU A 443 -0.88 -2.25 -23.90
CA GLU A 443 -1.53 -3.53 -23.63
C GLU A 443 -0.47 -4.61 -23.38
N LEU A 444 -0.59 -5.28 -22.24
CA LEU A 444 0.24 -6.44 -21.88
C LEU A 444 -0.64 -7.67 -21.76
N LYS A 445 -0.16 -8.77 -22.34
CA LYS A 445 -0.80 -10.08 -22.27
C LYS A 445 0.17 -11.13 -21.73
N ASP A 446 -0.37 -12.13 -21.04
CA ASP A 446 0.35 -13.35 -20.68
C ASP A 446 0.61 -14.23 -21.92
N LYS A 447 1.27 -15.37 -21.74
CA LYS A 447 1.58 -16.30 -22.84
C LYS A 447 0.34 -16.98 -23.41
N GLU A 448 -0.71 -17.06 -22.61
CA GLU A 448 -2.01 -17.62 -22.93
C GLU A 448 -2.89 -16.61 -23.71
N GLY A 449 -2.48 -15.34 -23.76
CA GLY A 449 -3.13 -14.26 -24.50
C GLY A 449 -4.13 -13.43 -23.66
N ASN A 450 -4.23 -13.66 -22.36
CA ASN A 450 -5.09 -12.89 -21.45
C ASN A 450 -4.39 -11.61 -20.98
N HIS A 451 -5.17 -10.58 -20.64
CA HIS A 451 -4.59 -9.35 -20.10
C HIS A 451 -4.01 -9.55 -18.71
N ILE A 452 -2.80 -9.04 -18.51
CA ILE A 452 -2.24 -8.87 -17.17
C ILE A 452 -3.10 -7.87 -16.40
N SER A 453 -3.28 -8.09 -15.10
CA SER A 453 -4.05 -7.17 -14.24
C SER A 453 -3.54 -5.73 -14.35
N GLY A 454 -4.45 -4.77 -14.53
CA GLY A 454 -4.12 -3.37 -14.79
C GLY A 454 -3.90 -3.00 -16.27
N SER A 455 -3.84 -3.98 -17.18
CA SER A 455 -3.79 -3.77 -18.63
C SER A 455 -5.21 -3.70 -19.23
N PRO A 456 -5.47 -2.84 -20.24
CA PRO A 456 -4.55 -1.88 -20.83
C PRO A 456 -4.41 -0.60 -20.00
N LEU A 457 -3.22 0.02 -20.04
CA LEU A 457 -2.96 1.33 -19.45
C LEU A 457 -3.15 2.44 -20.50
N THR A 458 -3.85 3.51 -20.14
CA THR A 458 -4.06 4.67 -21.01
C THR A 458 -3.31 5.90 -20.50
N PHE A 459 -2.58 6.57 -21.38
CA PHE A 459 -1.90 7.85 -21.18
C PHE A 459 -2.62 8.93 -21.98
N GLN A 460 -2.80 10.12 -21.40
CA GLN A 460 -3.42 11.26 -22.08
C GLN A 460 -2.61 12.52 -21.81
N VAL A 461 -2.35 13.31 -22.84
CA VAL A 461 -1.66 14.60 -22.74
C VAL A 461 -2.29 15.61 -23.69
N LYS A 462 -2.16 16.90 -23.38
CA LYS A 462 -2.63 17.99 -24.24
C LYS A 462 -1.45 18.67 -24.94
N VAL A 463 -1.54 18.84 -26.26
CA VAL A 463 -0.52 19.53 -27.05
C VAL A 463 -0.75 21.05 -26.96
N LYS A 464 0.26 21.78 -26.49
CA LYS A 464 0.25 23.24 -26.34
C LYS A 464 0.16 23.92 -27.71
N SER A 465 -0.64 24.98 -27.81
CA SER A 465 -0.71 25.82 -29.01
C SER A 465 0.42 26.86 -29.03
N GLU A 466 1.22 26.85 -30.08
CA GLU A 466 2.09 27.98 -30.41
C GLU A 466 1.31 29.01 -31.23
N PRO A 467 1.43 30.32 -30.95
CA PRO A 467 0.75 31.36 -31.72
C PRO A 467 1.32 31.43 -33.16
N GLU A 468 0.44 31.32 -34.16
CA GLU A 468 0.81 31.50 -35.57
C GLU A 468 0.81 33.00 -35.92
N PHE A 469 1.96 33.53 -36.36
CA PHE A 469 2.13 34.96 -36.64
C PHE A 469 2.05 35.27 -38.15
N GLY A 470 1.52 36.45 -38.47
CA GLY A 470 1.45 36.97 -39.84
C GLY A 470 1.58 38.50 -39.88
N VAL A 471 1.44 39.05 -41.09
CA VAL A 471 1.47 40.49 -41.34
C VAL A 471 0.35 40.84 -42.32
N PHE A 472 -0.38 41.91 -42.03
CA PHE A 472 -1.43 42.47 -42.88
C PHE A 472 -1.14 43.94 -43.16
N THR A 473 -1.20 44.34 -44.43
CA THR A 473 -1.10 45.76 -44.82
C THR A 473 -2.50 46.23 -45.22
N ASP A 474 -3.03 47.23 -44.51
CA ASP A 474 -4.33 47.80 -44.79
C ASP A 474 -4.27 48.63 -46.09
N PRO A 475 -4.99 48.24 -47.14
CA PRO A 475 -4.91 48.93 -48.44
C PRO A 475 -5.53 50.33 -48.42
N ARG A 476 -6.28 50.69 -47.36
CA ARG A 476 -6.98 51.98 -47.27
C ARG A 476 -6.07 53.12 -46.84
N ASP A 477 -5.04 52.83 -46.06
CA ASP A 477 -4.12 53.83 -45.47
C ASP A 477 -2.64 53.42 -45.48
N GLY A 478 -2.31 52.18 -45.91
CA GLY A 478 -0.95 51.65 -45.94
C GLY A 478 -0.40 51.21 -44.57
N ASN A 479 -1.22 51.22 -43.51
CA ASN A 479 -0.77 50.78 -42.20
C ASN A 479 -0.48 49.27 -42.19
N VAL A 480 0.69 48.89 -41.66
CA VAL A 480 1.08 47.49 -41.48
C VAL A 480 0.78 47.06 -40.04
N TYR A 481 0.07 45.94 -39.90
CA TYR A 481 -0.29 45.31 -38.63
C TYR A 481 0.25 43.89 -38.61
N LYS A 482 0.81 43.48 -37.46
CA LYS A 482 1.09 42.07 -37.22
C LYS A 482 -0.21 41.38 -36.84
N THR A 483 -0.31 40.11 -37.21
CA THR A 483 -1.48 39.29 -36.89
C THR A 483 -1.05 38.06 -36.09
N VAL A 484 -1.94 37.59 -35.22
CA VAL A 484 -1.75 36.34 -34.48
C VAL A 484 -3.01 35.49 -34.58
N LYS A 485 -2.86 34.20 -34.86
CA LYS A 485 -3.96 33.24 -34.80
C LYS A 485 -4.05 32.65 -33.40
N ILE A 486 -5.22 32.76 -32.80
CA ILE A 486 -5.52 32.25 -31.46
C ILE A 486 -6.80 31.42 -31.57
N GLY A 487 -6.65 30.10 -31.45
CA GLY A 487 -7.74 29.16 -31.76
C GLY A 487 -8.17 29.29 -33.23
N SER A 488 -9.46 29.51 -33.47
CA SER A 488 -10.01 29.74 -34.80
C SER A 488 -9.93 31.20 -35.28
N GLN A 489 -9.54 32.13 -34.40
CA GLN A 489 -9.62 33.56 -34.63
C GLN A 489 -8.26 34.16 -35.01
N THR A 490 -8.23 35.04 -36.01
CA THR A 490 -7.02 35.80 -36.36
C THR A 490 -7.17 37.25 -35.91
N TRP A 491 -6.28 37.71 -35.03
CA TRP A 491 -6.34 39.03 -34.40
C TRP A 491 -5.23 39.94 -34.89
N PHE A 492 -5.49 41.25 -34.99
CA PHE A 492 -4.42 42.23 -35.02
C PHE A 492 -3.70 42.27 -33.66
N MET A 493 -2.37 42.36 -33.67
CA MET A 493 -1.57 42.49 -32.44
C MET A 493 -1.52 43.94 -31.96
N GLU A 494 -1.52 44.90 -32.89
CA GLU A 494 -1.57 46.33 -32.60
C GLU A 494 -3.00 46.87 -32.60
N ASN A 495 -3.21 47.97 -31.88
CA ASN A 495 -4.47 48.71 -31.93
C ASN A 495 -4.60 49.47 -33.26
N LEU A 496 -5.83 49.66 -33.71
CA LEU A 496 -6.16 50.29 -34.99
C LEU A 496 -5.65 51.74 -35.04
N ARG A 497 -5.09 52.11 -36.20
CA ARG A 497 -4.61 53.48 -36.52
C ARG A 497 -5.39 54.14 -37.66
N TYR A 498 -6.42 53.48 -38.18
CA TYR A 498 -7.19 53.94 -39.34
C TYR A 498 -8.12 55.11 -39.01
N GLU A 499 -8.06 56.21 -39.76
CA GLU A 499 -8.85 57.42 -39.49
C GLU A 499 -10.29 57.32 -39.99
N GLY A 500 -10.53 56.56 -41.08
CA GLY A 500 -11.88 56.27 -41.58
C GLY A 500 -12.74 57.47 -41.97
N GLY A 501 -12.14 58.64 -42.23
CA GLY A 501 -12.89 59.88 -42.47
C GLY A 501 -13.65 60.40 -41.24
N ILE A 502 -13.33 59.86 -40.05
CA ILE A 502 -13.90 60.27 -38.78
C ILE A 502 -13.08 61.47 -38.26
N PRO A 503 -13.71 62.51 -37.69
CA PRO A 503 -12.98 63.67 -37.21
C PRO A 503 -12.11 63.35 -35.99
N GLU A 504 -10.87 63.86 -36.01
CA GLU A 504 -10.06 63.98 -34.80
C GLU A 504 -10.65 65.06 -33.90
N VAL A 505 -10.85 64.74 -32.62
CA VAL A 505 -11.35 65.70 -31.63
C VAL A 505 -10.30 65.87 -30.54
N ILE A 506 -9.56 66.97 -30.62
CA ILE A 506 -8.42 67.26 -29.72
C ILE A 506 -8.90 67.90 -28.41
N SER A 507 -9.72 68.95 -28.48
CA SER A 507 -10.08 69.72 -27.30
C SER A 507 -11.03 68.97 -26.36
N GLN A 508 -10.81 69.08 -25.05
CA GLN A 508 -11.70 68.46 -24.06
C GLN A 508 -13.12 69.03 -24.14
N GLN A 509 -13.24 70.32 -24.43
CA GLN A 509 -14.54 70.97 -24.60
C GLN A 509 -15.33 70.36 -25.77
N ALA A 510 -14.68 70.12 -26.91
CA ALA A 510 -15.34 69.51 -28.07
C ALA A 510 -15.71 68.04 -27.80
N TRP A 511 -14.84 67.28 -27.11
CA TRP A 511 -15.17 65.90 -26.73
C TRP A 511 -16.34 65.84 -25.75
N ASN A 512 -16.36 66.71 -24.75
CA ASN A 512 -17.47 66.82 -23.80
C ASN A 512 -18.77 67.23 -24.51
N ALA A 513 -18.70 68.05 -25.56
CA ALA A 513 -19.87 68.45 -26.34
C ALA A 513 -20.53 67.28 -27.09
N ILE A 514 -19.80 66.17 -27.33
CA ILE A 514 -20.40 64.92 -27.84
C ILE A 514 -21.44 64.39 -26.83
N TRP A 515 -21.25 64.65 -25.54
CA TRP A 515 -22.16 64.33 -24.45
C TRP A 515 -23.05 65.54 -24.10
N ASN A 516 -24.26 65.61 -24.67
CA ASN A 516 -25.18 66.71 -24.40
C ASN A 516 -26.11 66.39 -23.21
N SER A 517 -25.64 66.66 -21.99
CA SER A 517 -26.46 66.60 -20.75
C SER A 517 -27.21 65.28 -20.53
N GLY A 518 -26.55 64.15 -20.81
CA GLY A 518 -27.15 62.81 -20.68
C GLY A 518 -27.73 62.24 -21.97
N ASN A 519 -27.73 63.01 -23.06
CA ASN A 519 -28.12 62.53 -24.39
C ASN A 519 -26.94 62.70 -25.39
N PRO A 520 -26.26 61.62 -25.77
CA PRO A 520 -25.12 61.72 -26.68
C PRO A 520 -25.55 62.13 -28.09
N THR A 521 -24.77 63.00 -28.73
CA THR A 521 -25.04 63.55 -30.08
C THR A 521 -24.93 62.52 -31.21
N GLY A 522 -24.37 61.34 -30.93
CA GLY A 522 -24.11 60.30 -31.92
C GLY A 522 -22.93 60.60 -32.85
N GLN A 523 -22.17 61.68 -32.61
CA GLN A 523 -21.07 62.05 -33.50
C GLN A 523 -19.86 61.10 -33.32
N PRO A 524 -19.37 60.46 -34.40
CA PRO A 524 -18.17 59.64 -34.35
C PRO A 524 -16.94 60.52 -34.18
N ALA A 525 -16.01 60.09 -33.34
CA ALA A 525 -14.79 60.82 -33.04
C ALA A 525 -13.64 59.88 -32.67
N TRP A 526 -12.42 60.33 -32.94
CA TRP A 526 -11.20 59.70 -32.41
C TRP A 526 -10.21 60.74 -31.86
N SER A 527 -9.23 60.26 -31.10
CA SER A 527 -8.06 61.06 -30.69
C SER A 527 -6.88 60.17 -30.29
N TYR A 528 -5.68 60.76 -30.21
CA TYR A 528 -4.55 60.13 -29.55
C TYR A 528 -4.68 60.24 -28.02
N TYR A 529 -4.07 59.30 -27.28
CA TYR A 529 -3.93 59.47 -25.84
C TYR A 529 -3.13 60.75 -25.54
N TYR A 530 -3.61 61.58 -24.61
CA TYR A 530 -3.11 62.94 -24.34
C TYR A 530 -3.04 63.89 -25.55
N ASN A 531 -3.72 63.56 -26.65
CA ASN A 531 -3.57 64.24 -27.95
C ASN A 531 -2.11 64.28 -28.47
N ASP A 532 -1.28 63.32 -28.06
CA ASP A 532 0.10 63.20 -28.52
C ASP A 532 0.20 62.17 -29.64
N SER A 533 0.51 62.63 -30.86
CA SER A 533 0.63 61.78 -32.04
C SER A 533 1.77 60.75 -31.95
N ASN A 534 2.74 60.93 -31.03
CA ASN A 534 3.75 59.91 -30.78
C ASN A 534 3.15 58.61 -30.24
N ASN A 535 1.96 58.67 -29.63
CA ASN A 535 1.25 57.50 -29.12
C ASN A 535 0.61 56.65 -30.22
N ASP A 536 0.47 57.15 -31.46
CA ASP A 536 -0.20 56.44 -32.55
C ASP A 536 0.47 55.08 -32.84
N LYS A 537 1.80 55.06 -32.98
CA LYS A 537 2.54 53.84 -33.31
C LYS A 537 2.48 52.78 -32.21
N VAL A 538 2.41 53.20 -30.95
CA VAL A 538 2.51 52.30 -29.79
C VAL A 538 1.13 51.86 -29.31
N TYR A 539 0.19 52.79 -29.15
CA TYR A 539 -1.11 52.55 -28.52
C TYR A 539 -2.29 52.65 -29.50
N GLY A 540 -2.06 53.13 -30.72
CA GLY A 540 -3.10 53.38 -31.71
C GLY A 540 -3.99 54.57 -31.35
N LYS A 541 -5.15 54.62 -31.99
CA LYS A 541 -6.15 55.67 -31.79
C LYS A 541 -7.23 55.23 -30.79
N LEU A 542 -7.79 56.20 -30.08
CA LEU A 542 -8.94 56.02 -29.18
C LEU A 542 -10.19 56.49 -29.89
N TYR A 543 -11.09 55.57 -30.19
CA TYR A 543 -12.35 55.81 -30.89
C TYR A 543 -13.49 55.84 -29.88
N ASN A 544 -14.47 56.72 -30.08
CA ASN A 544 -15.74 56.54 -29.40
C ASN A 544 -16.54 55.40 -30.06
N TRP A 545 -17.58 54.91 -29.39
CA TRP A 545 -18.35 53.79 -29.94
C TRP A 545 -19.16 54.17 -31.19
N TYR A 546 -19.52 55.45 -31.34
CA TYR A 546 -20.15 55.93 -32.59
C TYR A 546 -19.25 55.78 -33.81
N ALA A 547 -17.93 55.88 -33.63
CA ALA A 547 -16.97 55.54 -34.68
C ALA A 547 -17.01 54.04 -35.03
N VAL A 548 -17.18 53.16 -34.04
CA VAL A 548 -17.36 51.70 -34.25
C VAL A 548 -18.64 51.42 -35.05
N ASP A 549 -19.74 52.10 -34.68
CA ASP A 549 -21.07 51.93 -35.29
C ASP A 549 -21.14 52.35 -36.77
N THR A 550 -20.15 53.10 -37.27
CA THR A 550 -20.04 53.39 -38.72
C THR A 550 -19.82 52.14 -39.57
N GLY A 551 -19.35 51.05 -38.98
CA GLY A 551 -19.00 49.81 -39.68
C GLY A 551 -17.75 49.90 -40.56
N GLY A 552 -17.09 51.06 -40.61
CA GLY A 552 -15.99 51.33 -41.55
C GLY A 552 -14.58 51.18 -40.98
N LEU A 553 -14.42 50.89 -39.68
CA LEU A 553 -13.11 50.90 -39.02
C LEU A 553 -12.18 49.77 -39.48
N CYS A 554 -12.70 48.55 -39.61
CA CYS A 554 -11.89 47.40 -40.05
C CYS A 554 -11.92 47.22 -41.58
N PRO A 555 -10.83 46.72 -42.18
CA PRO A 555 -10.75 46.50 -43.62
C PRO A 555 -11.63 45.33 -44.05
N THR A 556 -11.94 45.22 -45.35
CA THR A 556 -12.76 44.12 -45.87
C THR A 556 -12.22 42.75 -45.46
N GLY A 557 -13.13 41.88 -44.95
CA GLY A 557 -12.77 40.57 -44.41
C GLY A 557 -12.28 40.60 -42.96
N TRP A 558 -12.33 41.76 -42.30
CA TRP A 558 -12.08 41.94 -40.88
C TRP A 558 -13.22 42.77 -40.26
N HIS A 559 -13.51 42.54 -38.98
CA HIS A 559 -14.53 43.30 -38.23
C HIS A 559 -14.04 43.70 -36.84
N ILE A 560 -14.74 44.65 -36.23
CA ILE A 560 -14.58 44.94 -34.80
C ILE A 560 -15.27 43.81 -34.03
N PRO A 561 -14.56 43.11 -33.12
CA PRO A 561 -15.10 41.92 -32.46
C PRO A 561 -16.36 42.23 -31.66
N THR A 562 -17.32 41.32 -31.72
CA THR A 562 -18.52 41.29 -30.88
C THR A 562 -18.20 40.79 -29.47
N GLU A 563 -19.14 40.92 -28.52
CA GLU A 563 -19.00 40.32 -27.18
C GLU A 563 -18.81 38.80 -27.24
N SER A 564 -19.50 38.12 -28.17
CA SER A 564 -19.31 36.68 -28.41
C SER A 564 -17.92 36.34 -28.93
N ASP A 565 -17.33 37.17 -29.79
CA ASP A 565 -15.99 36.90 -30.34
C ASP A 565 -14.92 36.97 -29.25
N TRP A 566 -15.04 37.94 -28.34
CA TRP A 566 -14.17 38.03 -27.17
C TRP A 566 -14.35 36.85 -26.22
N LYS A 567 -15.58 36.35 -26.08
CA LYS A 567 -15.85 35.16 -25.26
C LYS A 567 -15.16 33.92 -25.82
N VAL A 568 -15.17 33.71 -27.14
CA VAL A 568 -14.43 32.62 -27.79
C VAL A 568 -12.94 32.68 -27.45
N LEU A 569 -12.33 33.87 -27.54
CA LEU A 569 -10.93 34.07 -27.15
C LEU A 569 -10.69 33.77 -25.65
N GLN A 570 -11.56 34.27 -24.77
CA GLN A 570 -11.44 34.05 -23.32
C GLN A 570 -11.54 32.57 -22.96
N ASP A 571 -12.51 31.86 -23.53
CA ASP A 571 -12.72 30.43 -23.29
C ASP A 571 -11.55 29.60 -23.81
N PHE A 572 -11.03 29.92 -25.01
CA PHE A 572 -9.82 29.29 -25.56
C PHE A 572 -8.61 29.43 -24.63
N LEU A 573 -8.48 30.58 -23.94
CA LEU A 573 -7.36 30.87 -23.05
C LEU A 573 -7.51 30.30 -21.63
N GLY A 574 -8.59 29.55 -21.35
CA GLY A 574 -8.85 28.93 -20.05
C GLY A 574 -9.83 29.71 -19.18
N GLY A 575 -10.61 30.61 -19.76
CA GLY A 575 -11.68 31.36 -19.11
C GLY A 575 -11.25 32.76 -18.63
N VAL A 576 -12.28 33.59 -18.39
CA VAL A 576 -12.19 35.03 -18.09
C VAL A 576 -11.18 35.38 -16.97
N MET A 577 -11.06 34.53 -15.95
CA MET A 577 -10.23 34.80 -14.76
C MET A 577 -8.73 34.76 -15.03
N VAL A 578 -8.29 34.04 -16.07
CA VAL A 578 -6.87 33.84 -16.41
C VAL A 578 -6.50 34.39 -17.79
N ALA A 579 -7.48 34.53 -18.69
CA ALA A 579 -7.27 34.98 -20.06
C ALA A 579 -6.55 36.33 -20.13
N GLY A 580 -6.88 37.26 -19.23
CA GLY A 580 -6.25 38.58 -19.23
C GLY A 580 -4.74 38.55 -18.98
N GLY A 581 -4.24 37.65 -18.13
CA GLY A 581 -2.80 37.44 -17.94
C GLY A 581 -2.11 36.97 -19.23
N LYS A 582 -2.73 36.03 -19.94
CA LYS A 582 -2.22 35.49 -21.21
C LYS A 582 -2.28 36.49 -22.36
N MET A 583 -3.19 37.46 -22.30
CA MET A 583 -3.39 38.49 -23.34
C MET A 583 -2.51 39.73 -23.17
N LYS A 584 -2.15 40.11 -21.93
CA LYS A 584 -1.33 41.30 -21.66
C LYS A 584 0.08 41.13 -22.21
N SER A 585 0.64 42.22 -22.73
CA SER A 585 2.09 42.31 -22.93
C SER A 585 2.83 42.13 -21.60
N VAL A 586 4.02 41.51 -21.65
CA VAL A 586 4.88 41.32 -20.47
C VAL A 586 5.50 42.63 -19.97
N SER A 587 5.51 43.68 -20.79
CA SER A 587 6.06 45.00 -20.50
C SER A 587 5.11 46.14 -20.87
N GLY A 588 5.38 47.35 -20.36
CA GLY A 588 4.62 48.57 -20.67
C GLY A 588 3.48 48.86 -19.69
N TRP A 589 3.18 47.94 -18.78
CA TRP A 589 2.23 48.11 -17.67
C TRP A 589 2.94 48.61 -16.42
N ASP A 590 2.29 49.51 -15.70
CA ASP A 590 2.69 49.86 -14.34
C ASP A 590 2.63 48.63 -13.44
N ALA A 591 3.44 48.57 -12.39
CA ALA A 591 3.39 47.49 -11.41
C ALA A 591 1.98 47.39 -10.77
N PRO A 592 1.48 46.19 -10.44
CA PRO A 592 2.19 44.91 -10.37
C PRO A 592 2.21 44.04 -11.65
N ASN A 593 1.46 44.41 -12.70
CA ASN A 593 1.23 43.63 -13.92
C ASN A 593 0.99 42.12 -13.67
N VAL A 594 0.07 41.82 -12.75
CA VAL A 594 -0.16 40.46 -12.23
C VAL A 594 -0.35 39.45 -13.36
N ASN A 595 0.45 38.38 -13.33
CA ASN A 595 0.39 37.20 -14.21
C ASN A 595 0.36 37.53 -15.71
N ALA A 596 0.99 38.62 -16.15
CA ALA A 596 1.15 38.89 -17.57
C ALA A 596 2.19 37.95 -18.18
N THR A 597 1.77 37.06 -19.08
CA THR A 597 2.64 36.09 -19.75
C THR A 597 2.74 36.33 -21.26
N ASN A 598 1.76 37.02 -21.85
CA ASN A 598 1.61 37.18 -23.30
C ASN A 598 1.62 35.86 -24.10
N GLU A 599 1.30 34.73 -23.45
CA GLU A 599 1.32 33.40 -24.07
C GLU A 599 0.41 33.29 -25.31
N SER A 600 -0.64 34.10 -25.39
CA SER A 600 -1.53 34.09 -26.56
C SER A 600 -0.99 34.86 -27.76
N GLY A 601 0.07 35.65 -27.58
CA GLY A 601 0.56 36.58 -28.59
C GLY A 601 -0.34 37.79 -28.84
N PHE A 602 -1.49 37.92 -28.15
CA PHE A 602 -2.41 39.05 -28.31
C PHE A 602 -1.71 40.40 -28.05
N THR A 603 -0.75 40.48 -27.13
CA THR A 603 0.08 41.66 -26.89
C THR A 603 -0.73 42.92 -26.56
N GLY A 604 -1.66 42.81 -25.61
CA GLY A 604 -2.49 43.92 -25.13
C GLY A 604 -1.67 44.94 -24.34
N LEU A 605 -1.70 46.21 -24.77
CA LEU A 605 -0.97 47.34 -24.15
C LEU A 605 -1.89 48.24 -23.32
N PRO A 606 -1.38 48.91 -22.26
CA PRO A 606 -2.16 49.77 -21.37
C PRO A 606 -2.26 51.21 -21.88
N GLY A 607 -2.87 51.38 -23.05
CA GLY A 607 -3.03 52.68 -23.70
C GLY A 607 -4.04 53.61 -23.04
N GLY A 608 -4.68 53.21 -21.93
CA GLY A 608 -5.70 54.00 -21.24
C GLY A 608 -6.95 54.24 -22.09
N ARG A 609 -7.69 55.31 -21.76
CA ARG A 609 -8.89 55.74 -22.49
C ARG A 609 -9.10 57.25 -22.44
N ARG A 610 -9.92 57.77 -23.35
CA ARG A 610 -10.44 59.14 -23.32
C ARG A 610 -11.75 59.23 -22.54
N SER A 611 -11.85 60.20 -21.64
CA SER A 611 -12.92 60.37 -20.67
C SER A 611 -13.73 61.65 -20.90
N ILE A 612 -14.96 61.68 -20.38
CA ILE A 612 -15.89 62.83 -20.41
C ILE A 612 -15.77 63.76 -19.18
N GLY A 613 -14.70 63.63 -18.39
CA GLY A 613 -14.47 64.44 -17.19
C GLY A 613 -13.01 64.38 -16.69
N GLY A 614 -12.67 65.26 -15.75
CA GLY A 614 -11.28 65.42 -15.27
C GLY A 614 -10.36 65.99 -16.36
N ASP A 615 -9.12 65.50 -16.41
CA ASP A 615 -8.09 65.91 -17.40
C ASP A 615 -8.35 65.35 -18.82
N GLY A 616 -9.52 64.75 -19.06
CA GLY A 616 -9.93 64.26 -20.37
C GLY A 616 -9.40 62.87 -20.74
N PHE A 617 -8.42 62.36 -20.00
CA PHE A 617 -7.82 61.04 -20.21
C PHE A 617 -7.68 60.31 -18.88
N ALA A 618 -7.71 58.98 -18.91
CA ALA A 618 -7.59 58.17 -17.70
C ALA A 618 -6.85 56.86 -17.93
N TYR A 619 -6.26 56.34 -16.86
CA TYR A 619 -5.74 54.97 -16.74
C TYR A 619 -4.61 54.58 -17.70
N PHE A 620 -3.81 55.54 -18.17
CA PHE A 620 -2.55 55.22 -18.84
C PHE A 620 -1.70 54.30 -17.97
N GLY A 621 -0.98 53.35 -18.58
CA GLY A 621 -0.10 52.42 -17.86
C GLY A 621 -0.82 51.35 -17.02
N THR A 622 -2.09 51.55 -16.67
CA THR A 622 -2.83 50.69 -15.73
C THR A 622 -4.00 49.91 -16.36
N ILE A 623 -4.55 50.39 -17.48
CA ILE A 623 -5.65 49.73 -18.21
C ILE A 623 -5.40 49.75 -19.72
N GLY A 624 -5.65 48.60 -20.35
CA GLY A 624 -5.92 48.49 -21.78
C GLY A 624 -7.41 48.27 -21.97
N SER A 625 -8.06 49.03 -22.85
CA SER A 625 -9.51 49.03 -23.03
C SER A 625 -9.87 49.00 -24.50
N TRP A 626 -10.69 48.03 -24.90
CA TRP A 626 -11.11 47.81 -26.29
C TRP A 626 -12.62 47.83 -26.43
N TRP A 627 -13.12 48.47 -27.48
CA TRP A 627 -14.52 48.39 -27.82
C TRP A 627 -14.88 47.01 -28.38
N THR A 628 -16.09 46.55 -28.05
CA THR A 628 -16.79 45.56 -28.88
C THR A 628 -17.76 46.28 -29.83
N SER A 629 -18.16 45.62 -30.91
CA SER A 629 -19.23 46.11 -31.80
C SER A 629 -20.64 45.88 -31.25
N THR A 630 -20.76 45.32 -30.03
CA THR A 630 -22.04 45.00 -29.40
C THR A 630 -22.51 46.15 -28.51
N SER A 631 -23.64 46.78 -28.87
CA SER A 631 -24.32 47.74 -28.01
C SER A 631 -24.89 47.06 -26.76
N HIS A 632 -25.00 47.81 -25.66
CA HIS A 632 -25.62 47.28 -24.44
C HIS A 632 -27.12 47.60 -24.44
N PRO A 633 -28.02 46.60 -24.30
CA PRO A 633 -29.45 46.85 -24.19
C PRO A 633 -29.78 47.42 -22.80
N GLY A 634 -29.64 48.74 -22.65
CA GLY A 634 -29.99 49.50 -21.45
C GLY A 634 -31.10 50.52 -21.72
N TYR A 635 -31.71 51.05 -20.66
CA TYR A 635 -32.90 51.93 -20.72
C TYR A 635 -32.75 53.16 -21.65
N ASN A 636 -31.51 53.63 -21.90
CA ASN A 636 -31.27 54.87 -22.65
C ASN A 636 -30.24 54.72 -23.82
N ASP A 637 -29.86 53.50 -24.23
CA ASP A 637 -28.97 53.19 -25.38
C ASP A 637 -27.66 54.01 -25.54
N TRP A 638 -27.10 54.53 -24.44
CA TRP A 638 -25.84 55.29 -24.45
C TRP A 638 -24.62 54.46 -24.04
N GLU A 639 -24.77 53.15 -23.82
CA GLU A 639 -23.69 52.25 -23.39
C GLU A 639 -23.42 51.16 -24.44
N ALA A 640 -22.17 50.72 -24.49
CA ALA A 640 -21.76 49.56 -25.24
C ALA A 640 -20.83 48.68 -24.40
N TRP A 641 -20.66 47.43 -24.85
CA TRP A 641 -19.73 46.52 -24.20
C TRP A 641 -18.29 46.86 -24.59
N SER A 642 -17.39 46.69 -23.61
CA SER A 642 -15.95 46.88 -23.77
C SER A 642 -15.21 45.81 -23.00
N ILE A 643 -14.04 45.41 -23.49
CA ILE A 643 -13.13 44.51 -22.79
C ILE A 643 -12.01 45.33 -22.18
N SER A 644 -11.67 45.05 -20.93
CA SER A 644 -10.56 45.69 -20.23
C SER A 644 -9.59 44.68 -19.63
N LEU A 645 -8.31 44.99 -19.76
CA LEU A 645 -7.20 44.34 -19.08
C LEU A 645 -6.64 45.32 -18.05
N ARG A 646 -6.29 44.83 -16.86
CA ARG A 646 -5.84 45.66 -15.74
C ARG A 646 -4.51 45.17 -15.17
N THR A 647 -3.72 46.09 -14.64
CA THR A 647 -2.45 45.72 -13.98
C THR A 647 -2.65 44.83 -12.74
N ALA A 648 -3.73 45.05 -11.98
CA ALA A 648 -3.94 44.44 -10.67
C ALA A 648 -4.42 42.98 -10.69
N ASN A 649 -4.81 42.42 -11.84
CA ASN A 649 -5.29 41.04 -11.94
C ASN A 649 -5.03 40.43 -13.33
N ALA A 650 -5.36 39.14 -13.46
CA ALA A 650 -5.22 38.36 -14.69
C ALA A 650 -6.54 38.25 -15.49
N THR A 651 -7.54 39.08 -15.17
CA THR A 651 -8.91 38.94 -15.69
C THR A 651 -9.08 39.72 -16.99
N ALA A 652 -9.73 39.11 -17.98
CA ALA A 652 -10.19 39.81 -19.19
C ALA A 652 -11.64 40.30 -18.98
N GLY A 653 -11.81 41.44 -18.33
CA GLY A 653 -13.11 41.86 -17.82
C GLY A 653 -13.98 42.58 -18.86
N THR A 654 -15.21 42.10 -19.04
CA THR A 654 -16.26 42.80 -19.80
C THR A 654 -16.90 43.90 -18.94
N SER A 655 -17.06 45.09 -19.50
CA SER A 655 -17.62 46.27 -18.81
C SER A 655 -18.58 47.04 -19.70
N ARG A 656 -19.62 47.61 -19.07
CA ARG A 656 -20.52 48.58 -19.69
C ARG A 656 -19.81 49.93 -19.69
N THR A 657 -19.64 50.52 -20.86
CA THR A 657 -18.94 51.80 -20.99
C THR A 657 -19.80 52.77 -21.80
N PRO A 658 -19.92 54.05 -21.38
CA PRO A 658 -20.59 55.07 -22.17
C PRO A 658 -20.01 55.14 -23.60
N LYS A 659 -20.87 55.13 -24.63
CA LYS A 659 -20.52 55.17 -26.06
C LYS A 659 -19.64 56.38 -26.43
N VAL A 660 -19.62 57.43 -25.60
CA VAL A 660 -18.80 58.64 -25.77
C VAL A 660 -17.36 58.52 -25.25
N VAL A 661 -17.02 57.47 -24.50
CA VAL A 661 -15.64 57.21 -24.05
C VAL A 661 -14.78 56.82 -25.24
N GLY A 662 -13.53 57.26 -25.30
CA GLY A 662 -12.59 56.80 -26.33
C GLY A 662 -11.84 55.56 -25.88
N ASN A 663 -12.11 54.40 -26.45
CA ASN A 663 -11.34 53.17 -26.22
C ASN A 663 -10.58 52.78 -27.49
N SER A 664 -9.59 51.89 -27.35
CA SER A 664 -8.90 51.33 -28.49
C SER A 664 -9.84 50.43 -29.31
N CYS A 665 -9.55 50.29 -30.60
CA CYS A 665 -10.21 49.32 -31.47
C CYS A 665 -9.16 48.34 -32.00
N ARG A 666 -9.58 47.11 -32.29
CA ARG A 666 -8.72 46.06 -32.84
C ARG A 666 -9.56 45.18 -33.75
N CYS A 667 -9.00 44.78 -34.88
CA CYS A 667 -9.73 44.00 -35.87
C CYS A 667 -9.51 42.50 -35.68
N LEU A 668 -10.55 41.75 -35.98
CA LEU A 668 -10.63 40.30 -35.96
C LEU A 668 -11.05 39.78 -37.35
N LYS A 669 -10.56 38.60 -37.70
CA LYS A 669 -11.03 37.79 -38.82
C LYS A 669 -11.24 36.36 -38.33
N ASP A 670 -12.42 35.80 -38.55
CA ASP A 670 -12.82 34.45 -38.12
C ASP A 670 -13.57 33.66 -39.20
#